data_AF-A0A9D5EPZ8-F1
#
_entry.id   AF-A0A9D5EPZ8-F1
#
_cell.length_a   1.000
_cell.length_b   1.000
_cell.length_c   1.000
_cell.angle_alpha   90.00
_cell.angle_beta   90.00
_cell.angle_gamma   90.00
#
_symmetry.space_group_name_H-M   'P 1'
#
loop_
_entity.id
_entity.type
_entity.pdbx_description
1 polymer ?
#
loop_
_entity_poly.entity_id
_entity_poly.type
_entity_poly.pdbx_seq_one_letter_code
_entity_poly.pdbx_strand_id
1 'polypeptide(L)'
;MRRFLPAAVLALLAIAVASPVNAGYLIIRIVLEGTGGAHPMDPGGIQPGGPPVRPPVGGEGGIRPPVGGVPQPPIPNPGGPLTAQPSHDPTRSLVIVLPVEEDLTRGTPFYAKPAHQFRNPIWQPKLHLTLHNEKIVTNLFTDGDAIQWYTTLKETPALKRSHVLDVRERYAKWAKTKTDLKVGYNLIVEALGYAMVDDAVQYSDDLLSTVQGKKDGLPPEVASFVRAYEPIQAKLKAAAPKRAATESWQAKLEAANLTPSPHYAIMSWDATEEEVRRRITLLEENFKAFFLWHATRGITLKVPETPLLVALAKQGRDVKQLAAALDAPPRLIADGFYSAEHGILVLSPERLDSLGQTFTAQTRDMYRDGVSRKELLAGRGPDIDINGQNGMKKPDDVARLQTVALIERMVDEQAAICAISREGSLQLLYATDQIPQYVALPEWVTNGAVNFFTRPKDPAFITGPDGKQWMTVAPTPGYGVPNYVLQRQFRDLYAPLLDDRKDKKEIPEQRAQRVGLLKNVLADAYFLGLRDPKDVNDPDPIKQDKSGVALNSGGTTPNPNPNPGPNPRPGPGGKPPMGGPEAGNDPTTPREDVVGILRKKREVLGVKAQSTSWALYYYLAKDRPDELRKFLAELASLPRDLPLDSATITAAFYRSFGLAGTPESLAKFADAWLEYIRTVPPVGIDIPLVDPKPGTPGMNPMNPMGMNPGNRDN
;
A
#
# COMPACT_ATOMS: atom_id res chain seq x y z
N MET A 1 -22.69 -53.01 9.00
CA MET A 1 -24.09 -52.67 8.63
C MET A 1 -24.46 -51.42 9.40
N ARG A 2 -25.04 -50.33 8.89
CA ARG A 2 -25.50 -49.79 7.60
C ARG A 2 -25.56 -48.27 7.91
N ARG A 3 -24.81 -47.38 7.24
CA ARG A 3 -25.23 -46.56 6.07
C ARG A 3 -26.65 -45.99 6.17
N PHE A 4 -26.75 -44.65 6.20
CA PHE A 4 -27.60 -43.72 5.39
C PHE A 4 -27.48 -42.32 6.05
N LEU A 5 -26.57 -41.43 5.64
CA LEU A 5 -26.63 -40.38 4.57
C LEU A 5 -27.72 -39.29 4.78
N PRO A 6 -27.51 -38.05 4.26
CA PRO A 6 -27.45 -36.76 4.98
C PRO A 6 -28.38 -35.74 4.25
N ALA A 7 -28.01 -34.45 4.16
CA ALA A 7 -28.52 -33.45 3.20
C ALA A 7 -29.48 -32.33 3.70
N ALA A 8 -29.21 -31.69 4.84
CA ALA A 8 -29.94 -30.47 5.22
C ALA A 8 -29.09 -29.26 5.66
N VAL A 9 -27.76 -29.31 5.56
CA VAL A 9 -26.88 -28.21 6.03
C VAL A 9 -26.14 -27.47 4.88
N LEU A 10 -26.37 -27.85 3.63
CA LEU A 10 -25.71 -27.24 2.46
C LEU A 10 -26.66 -26.41 1.56
N ALA A 11 -27.82 -26.00 2.06
CA ALA A 11 -28.80 -25.20 1.29
C ALA A 11 -29.35 -23.99 2.08
N LEU A 12 -28.49 -23.32 2.85
CA LEU A 12 -28.74 -21.98 3.41
C LEU A 12 -27.63 -21.01 2.96
N LEU A 13 -27.33 -21.09 1.66
CA LEU A 13 -26.37 -20.28 0.93
C LEU A 13 -27.11 -19.65 -0.27
N ALA A 14 -28.12 -18.83 0.03
CA ALA A 14 -28.75 -17.90 -0.90
C ALA A 14 -29.64 -16.93 -0.09
N ILE A 15 -29.40 -15.63 -0.25
CA ILE A 15 -30.08 -14.50 0.41
C ILE A 15 -29.60 -14.24 1.85
N ALA A 16 -28.31 -13.97 2.02
CA ALA A 16 -27.86 -13.00 3.02
C ALA A 16 -27.77 -11.63 2.34
N VAL A 17 -28.92 -10.98 2.13
CA VAL A 17 -28.93 -9.53 1.93
C VAL A 17 -28.34 -8.95 3.21
N ALA A 18 -27.16 -8.36 3.09
CA ALA A 18 -26.43 -7.73 4.18
C ALA A 18 -27.40 -6.87 5.01
N SER A 19 -27.59 -7.20 6.29
CA SER A 19 -28.21 -6.27 7.21
C SER A 19 -27.22 -5.11 7.45
N PRO A 20 -27.62 -3.86 7.13
CA PRO A 20 -26.92 -2.67 7.60
C PRO A 20 -27.27 -2.53 9.10
N VAL A 21 -26.47 -2.16 10.09
CA VAL A 21 -25.09 -1.76 10.32
C VAL A 21 -24.94 -1.77 11.85
N ASN A 22 -24.04 -2.56 12.40
CA ASN A 22 -23.58 -2.44 13.77
C ASN A 22 -22.13 -2.93 13.77
N ALA A 23 -21.18 -2.09 13.37
CA ALA A 23 -19.78 -2.49 13.22
C ALA A 23 -18.89 -1.54 14.01
N GLY A 24 -17.79 -2.02 14.59
CA GLY A 24 -16.73 -1.15 15.09
C GLY A 24 -15.92 -0.52 13.94
N TYR A 25 -15.91 -1.17 12.77
CA TYR A 25 -15.23 -0.70 11.56
C TYR A 25 -16.02 -1.04 10.29
N LEU A 26 -16.02 -0.13 9.31
CA LEU A 26 -16.56 -0.31 7.96
C LEU A 26 -15.41 -0.28 6.95
N ILE A 27 -15.35 -1.29 6.08
CA ILE A 27 -14.40 -1.28 4.97
C ILE A 27 -15.16 -0.86 3.72
N ILE A 28 -14.65 0.15 3.02
CA ILE A 28 -15.18 0.57 1.72
C ILE A 28 -14.12 0.33 0.67
N ARG A 29 -14.51 -0.35 -0.41
CA ARG A 29 -13.66 -0.62 -1.57
C ARG A 29 -14.26 0.07 -2.80
N ILE A 30 -13.46 0.88 -3.49
CA ILE A 30 -13.77 1.38 -4.83
C ILE A 30 -13.02 0.55 -5.84
N VAL A 31 -13.75 -0.13 -6.69
CA VAL A 31 -13.22 -0.84 -7.86
C VAL A 31 -13.00 0.16 -8.99
N LEU A 32 -11.77 0.26 -9.47
CA LEU A 32 -11.41 1.15 -10.56
C LEU A 32 -11.56 0.36 -11.87
N GLU A 33 -12.53 0.75 -12.70
CA GLU A 33 -12.67 0.13 -14.02
C GLU A 33 -11.38 0.31 -14.82
N GLY A 34 -10.84 -0.82 -15.29
CA GLY A 34 -9.84 -0.77 -16.32
C GLY A 34 -10.48 -0.27 -17.60
N THR A 35 -10.20 0.97 -17.98
CA THR A 35 -10.31 1.40 -19.36
C THR A 35 -9.45 0.45 -20.20
N GLY A 36 -10.03 -0.65 -20.66
CA GLY A 36 -9.40 -1.56 -21.58
C GLY A 36 -9.01 -0.75 -22.82
N GLY A 37 -7.70 -0.49 -23.00
CA GLY A 37 -7.17 0.02 -24.26
C GLY A 37 -6.46 1.38 -24.25
N ALA A 38 -6.23 2.05 -23.13
CA ALA A 38 -5.37 3.24 -23.12
C ALA A 38 -4.29 3.12 -22.05
N HIS A 39 -3.11 2.63 -22.46
CA HIS A 39 -1.90 2.76 -21.66
C HIS A 39 -1.70 4.24 -21.28
N PRO A 40 -1.41 4.58 -20.01
CA PRO A 40 -0.90 5.91 -19.70
C PRO A 40 0.41 6.06 -20.47
N MET A 41 0.39 6.89 -21.51
CA MET A 41 1.58 7.29 -22.25
C MET A 41 2.59 7.80 -21.23
N ASP A 42 3.72 7.10 -21.12
CA ASP A 42 4.88 7.58 -20.38
C ASP A 42 5.35 8.88 -21.06
N PRO A 43 5.30 10.04 -20.40
CA PRO A 43 5.74 11.29 -21.00
C PRO A 43 7.28 11.33 -20.95
N GLY A 44 7.93 10.56 -21.81
CA GLY A 44 9.39 10.44 -21.82
C GLY A 44 10.05 9.94 -23.09
N GLY A 45 9.29 9.44 -24.07
CA GLY A 45 9.85 9.02 -25.35
C GLY A 45 9.92 10.16 -26.37
N ILE A 46 11.01 10.93 -26.40
CA ILE A 46 11.37 11.70 -27.59
C ILE A 46 11.70 10.69 -28.70
N GLN A 47 10.72 10.37 -29.55
CA GLN A 47 11.00 9.69 -30.81
C GLN A 47 11.77 10.67 -31.72
N PRO A 48 12.94 10.28 -32.25
CA PRO A 48 13.65 11.10 -33.22
C PRO A 48 12.82 11.22 -34.50
N GLY A 49 12.63 12.46 -34.96
CA GLY A 49 11.70 12.84 -36.01
C GLY A 49 11.95 12.13 -37.35
N GLY A 50 10.87 11.60 -37.91
CA GLY A 50 10.76 11.29 -39.34
C GLY A 50 10.47 12.57 -40.15
N PRO A 51 10.83 12.60 -41.44
CA PRO A 51 10.71 13.79 -42.28
C PRO A 51 9.24 14.15 -42.56
N PRO A 52 8.92 15.46 -42.74
CA PRO A 52 7.56 15.92 -42.93
C PRO A 52 6.99 15.47 -44.28
N VAL A 53 5.86 14.78 -44.24
CA VAL A 53 5.03 14.51 -45.42
C VAL A 53 4.35 15.81 -45.84
N ARG A 54 4.57 16.22 -47.09
CA ARG A 54 3.94 17.40 -47.71
C ARG A 54 2.40 17.27 -47.72
N PRO A 55 1.66 18.37 -47.53
CA PRO A 55 0.23 18.39 -47.82
C PRO A 55 -0.02 18.38 -49.35
N PRO A 56 -1.01 17.63 -49.86
CA PRO A 56 -1.41 17.76 -51.25
C PRO A 56 -2.22 19.04 -51.44
N VAL A 57 -1.80 19.78 -52.46
CA VAL A 57 -2.42 20.94 -53.06
C VAL A 57 -3.61 20.49 -53.92
N GLY A 58 -4.75 21.18 -53.78
CA GLY A 58 -5.67 21.54 -54.87
C GLY A 58 -6.54 20.45 -55.50
N GLY A 59 -7.87 20.64 -55.43
CA GLY A 59 -8.83 19.89 -56.24
C GLY A 59 -10.27 20.35 -56.04
N GLU A 60 -10.67 21.37 -56.81
CA GLU A 60 -12.05 21.82 -56.99
C GLU A 60 -12.95 20.74 -57.63
N GLY A 61 -14.24 20.81 -57.30
CA GLY A 61 -15.32 20.58 -58.27
C GLY A 61 -15.79 19.13 -58.48
N GLY A 62 -16.96 18.79 -57.93
CA GLY A 62 -17.67 17.58 -58.31
C GLY A 62 -18.95 17.31 -57.53
N ILE A 63 -20.05 17.96 -57.91
CA ILE A 63 -21.41 17.64 -57.47
C ILE A 63 -21.75 16.23 -57.99
N ARG A 64 -22.07 15.29 -57.10
CA ARG A 64 -22.70 14.00 -57.43
C ARG A 64 -24.12 13.96 -56.84
N PRO A 65 -25.14 13.51 -57.59
CA PRO A 65 -26.51 13.42 -57.09
C PRO A 65 -26.72 12.19 -56.18
N PRO A 66 -27.77 12.19 -55.34
CA PRO A 66 -28.03 11.10 -54.41
C PRO A 66 -28.62 9.90 -55.16
N VAL A 67 -27.91 8.77 -55.13
CA VAL A 67 -28.44 7.48 -55.55
C VAL A 67 -29.21 6.88 -54.37
N GLY A 68 -30.53 6.77 -54.53
CA GLY A 68 -31.40 6.09 -53.58
C GLY A 68 -31.11 4.59 -53.55
N GLY A 69 -30.56 4.13 -52.43
CA GLY A 69 -30.37 2.71 -52.11
C GLY A 69 -31.55 2.17 -51.30
N VAL A 70 -32.15 1.10 -51.79
CA VAL A 70 -33.22 0.33 -51.16
C VAL A 70 -32.67 -0.35 -49.89
N PRO A 71 -33.40 -0.39 -48.75
CA PRO A 71 -32.92 -1.05 -47.55
C PRO A 71 -32.86 -2.57 -47.74
N GLN A 72 -31.67 -3.15 -47.65
CA GLN A 72 -31.48 -4.59 -47.54
C GLN A 72 -31.84 -5.07 -46.12
N PRO A 73 -32.57 -6.19 -45.98
CA PRO A 73 -32.84 -6.78 -44.67
C PRO A 73 -31.55 -7.34 -44.03
N PRO A 74 -31.44 -7.31 -42.69
CA PRO A 74 -30.24 -7.77 -42.00
C PRO A 74 -30.04 -9.27 -42.18
N ILE A 75 -28.88 -9.66 -42.70
CA ILE A 75 -28.44 -11.04 -42.74
C ILE A 75 -28.07 -11.46 -41.31
N PRO A 76 -28.67 -12.52 -40.75
CA PRO A 76 -28.31 -13.03 -39.42
C PRO A 76 -26.89 -13.60 -39.46
N ASN A 77 -25.97 -12.96 -38.74
CA ASN A 77 -24.58 -13.40 -38.64
C ASN A 77 -24.51 -14.61 -37.68
N PRO A 78 -24.08 -15.80 -38.12
CA PRO A 78 -24.03 -16.99 -37.28
C PRO A 78 -22.81 -16.94 -36.34
N GLY A 79 -23.07 -16.87 -35.03
CA GLY A 79 -22.22 -17.40 -33.96
C GLY A 79 -20.73 -17.06 -34.01
N GLY A 80 -20.36 -15.79 -33.81
CA GLY A 80 -18.98 -15.46 -33.45
C GLY A 80 -18.61 -16.11 -32.10
N PRO A 81 -17.35 -16.54 -31.90
CA PRO A 81 -16.90 -17.13 -30.65
C PRO A 81 -17.13 -16.15 -29.48
N LEU A 82 -17.76 -16.63 -28.41
CA LEU A 82 -17.94 -15.90 -27.17
C LEU A 82 -16.56 -15.44 -26.68
N THR A 83 -16.25 -14.16 -26.83
CA THR A 83 -15.04 -13.58 -26.25
C THR A 83 -15.17 -13.67 -24.74
N ALA A 84 -14.27 -14.42 -24.12
CA ALA A 84 -14.22 -14.53 -22.66
C ALA A 84 -14.16 -13.11 -22.08
N GLN A 85 -15.10 -12.78 -21.18
CA GLN A 85 -15.07 -11.49 -20.52
C GLN A 85 -13.74 -11.35 -19.79
N PRO A 86 -13.04 -10.20 -19.91
CA PRO A 86 -11.77 -9.99 -19.24
C PRO A 86 -11.98 -10.12 -17.72
N SER A 87 -11.25 -11.04 -17.11
CA SER A 87 -11.24 -11.21 -15.65
C SER A 87 -10.87 -9.89 -14.99
N HIS A 88 -11.70 -9.43 -14.06
CA HIS A 88 -11.45 -8.21 -13.30
C HIS A 88 -10.22 -8.41 -12.38
N ASP A 89 -9.26 -7.48 -12.41
CA ASP A 89 -8.09 -7.51 -11.52
C ASP A 89 -8.48 -6.88 -10.17
N PRO A 90 -8.57 -7.65 -9.08
CA PRO A 90 -9.01 -7.12 -7.79
C PRO A 90 -8.08 -6.04 -7.23
N THR A 91 -6.80 -6.06 -7.63
CA THR A 91 -5.77 -5.15 -7.12
C THR A 91 -5.99 -3.73 -7.61
N ARG A 92 -6.79 -3.55 -8.66
CA ARG A 92 -7.23 -2.25 -9.17
C ARG A 92 -8.38 -1.68 -8.34
N SER A 93 -8.17 -1.58 -7.03
CA SER A 93 -9.14 -0.99 -6.13
C SER A 93 -8.49 -0.19 -5.02
N LEU A 94 -9.17 0.87 -4.59
CA LEU A 94 -8.84 1.61 -3.38
C LEU A 94 -9.65 1.05 -2.23
N VAL A 95 -9.01 0.84 -1.09
CA VAL A 95 -9.67 0.28 0.10
C VAL A 95 -9.37 1.18 1.28
N ILE A 96 -10.44 1.61 1.96
CA ILE A 96 -10.33 2.39 3.20
C ILE A 96 -11.01 1.62 4.33
N VAL A 97 -10.51 1.81 5.55
CA VAL A 97 -11.10 1.26 6.77
C VAL A 97 -11.50 2.43 7.67
N LEU A 98 -12.78 2.50 8.01
CA LEU A 98 -13.38 3.58 8.76
C LEU A 98 -13.82 3.09 10.13
N PRO A 99 -13.47 3.77 11.24
CA PRO A 99 -14.10 3.51 12.52
C PRO A 99 -15.58 3.90 12.47
N VAL A 100 -16.44 3.08 13.05
CA VAL A 100 -17.89 3.33 13.13
C VAL A 100 -18.30 3.29 14.59
N GLU A 101 -18.59 4.47 15.15
CA GLU A 101 -18.95 4.65 16.57
C GLU A 101 -20.45 4.97 16.74
N GLU A 102 -21.22 4.87 15.67
CA GLU A 102 -22.64 5.19 15.65
C GLU A 102 -23.50 4.09 15.00
N ASP A 103 -24.82 4.26 15.13
CA ASP A 103 -25.81 3.35 14.57
C ASP A 103 -26.15 3.71 13.13
N LEU A 104 -25.46 3.10 12.16
CA LEU A 104 -25.82 3.37 10.76
C LEU A 104 -27.13 2.68 10.33
N THR A 105 -27.86 1.98 11.23
CA THR A 105 -29.27 1.56 10.97
C THR A 105 -30.27 2.68 11.17
N ARG A 106 -29.86 3.77 11.82
CA ARG A 106 -30.76 4.87 12.11
C ARG A 106 -30.89 5.78 10.89
N GLY A 107 -32.09 5.80 10.31
CA GLY A 107 -32.45 6.77 9.28
C GLY A 107 -32.41 8.20 9.82
N THR A 108 -31.77 9.12 9.08
CA THR A 108 -31.73 10.56 9.40
C THR A 108 -32.00 11.39 8.14
N PRO A 109 -32.41 12.67 8.26
CA PRO A 109 -32.58 13.52 7.08
C PRO A 109 -31.27 13.60 6.26
N PHE A 110 -31.40 13.53 4.93
CA PHE A 110 -30.27 13.52 3.99
C PHE A 110 -29.32 14.71 4.22
N TYR A 111 -29.88 15.91 4.33
CA TYR A 111 -29.22 17.15 4.73
C TYR A 111 -29.65 17.59 6.13
N ALA A 112 -28.88 18.50 6.75
CA ALA A 112 -29.18 19.03 8.09
C ALA A 112 -30.51 19.83 8.21
N LYS A 113 -31.22 20.05 7.09
CA LYS A 113 -32.55 20.66 7.08
C LYS A 113 -33.61 19.67 7.60
N PRO A 114 -34.81 20.13 8.00
CA PRO A 114 -35.91 19.23 8.32
C PRO A 114 -36.21 18.25 7.18
N ALA A 115 -36.62 17.03 7.51
CA ALA A 115 -36.94 16.02 6.51
C ALA A 115 -38.08 16.49 5.59
N HIS A 116 -37.95 16.18 4.31
CA HIS A 116 -38.98 16.41 3.30
C HIS A 116 -38.98 15.24 2.33
N GLN A 117 -40.12 14.57 2.17
CA GLN A 117 -40.22 13.31 1.43
C GLN A 117 -39.55 13.34 0.05
N PHE A 118 -39.70 14.44 -0.69
CA PHE A 118 -39.18 14.57 -2.05
C PHE A 118 -37.81 15.25 -2.16
N ARG A 119 -37.47 16.15 -1.22
CA ARG A 119 -36.35 17.10 -1.35
C ARG A 119 -35.26 16.94 -0.28
N ASN A 120 -35.58 16.20 0.78
CA ASN A 120 -34.67 15.90 1.86
C ASN A 120 -35.13 14.60 2.55
N PRO A 121 -35.14 13.48 1.83
CA PRO A 121 -35.66 12.23 2.34
C PRO A 121 -34.85 11.76 3.55
N ILE A 122 -35.39 10.79 4.27
CA ILE A 122 -34.61 10.04 5.26
C ILE A 122 -33.63 9.14 4.51
N TRP A 123 -32.36 9.19 4.89
CA TRP A 123 -31.28 8.39 4.32
C TRP A 123 -30.70 7.43 5.36
N GLN A 124 -30.30 6.25 4.88
CA GLN A 124 -29.63 5.22 5.66
C GLN A 124 -28.75 4.38 4.71
N PRO A 125 -27.45 4.21 4.99
CA PRO A 125 -26.72 4.67 6.17
C PRO A 125 -26.11 6.07 6.01
N LYS A 126 -26.01 6.80 7.12
CA LYS A 126 -25.31 8.10 7.20
C LYS A 126 -24.20 8.00 8.23
N LEU A 127 -23.00 8.44 7.85
CA LEU A 127 -21.78 8.39 8.67
C LEU A 127 -21.35 9.79 9.13
N HIS A 128 -21.05 9.92 10.42
CA HIS A 128 -20.39 11.05 11.06
C HIS A 128 -19.04 10.58 11.57
N LEU A 129 -17.98 11.22 11.11
CA LEU A 129 -16.62 10.95 11.60
C LEU A 129 -15.90 12.26 11.88
N THR A 130 -14.92 12.21 12.77
CA THR A 130 -14.00 13.32 13.00
C THR A 130 -12.59 12.88 12.61
N LEU A 131 -12.01 13.51 11.60
CA LEU A 131 -10.67 13.23 11.11
C LEU A 131 -9.79 14.46 11.34
N HIS A 132 -8.84 14.38 12.27
CA HIS A 132 -7.94 15.50 12.61
C HIS A 132 -8.68 16.86 12.80
N ASN A 133 -9.75 16.85 13.62
CA ASN A 133 -10.67 17.97 13.89
C ASN A 133 -11.60 18.38 12.73
N GLU A 134 -11.50 17.74 11.56
CA GLU A 134 -12.45 17.90 10.47
C GLU A 134 -13.68 17.02 10.72
N LYS A 135 -14.86 17.64 10.87
CA LYS A 135 -16.12 16.90 10.96
C LYS A 135 -16.58 16.55 9.55
N ILE A 136 -16.65 15.26 9.26
CA ILE A 136 -17.15 14.75 7.98
C ILE A 136 -18.51 14.10 8.22
N VAL A 137 -19.46 14.43 7.35
CA VAL A 137 -20.81 13.89 7.32
C VAL A 137 -21.09 13.39 5.91
N THR A 138 -21.28 12.08 5.77
CA THR A 138 -21.43 11.42 4.48
C THR A 138 -22.67 10.54 4.47
N ASN A 139 -23.58 10.78 3.53
CA ASN A 139 -24.60 9.80 3.16
C ASN A 139 -23.90 8.69 2.37
N LEU A 140 -23.80 7.50 2.97
CA LEU A 140 -23.05 6.39 2.41
C LEU A 140 -23.87 5.75 1.27
N PHE A 141 -23.18 5.40 0.18
CA PHE A 141 -23.72 4.69 -0.97
C PHE A 141 -22.91 3.43 -1.31
N THR A 142 -23.58 2.39 -1.81
CA THR A 142 -22.97 1.18 -2.40
C THR A 142 -23.85 0.69 -3.54
N ASP A 143 -23.22 0.25 -4.63
CA ASP A 143 -23.89 -0.46 -5.73
C ASP A 143 -23.52 -1.95 -5.78
N GLY A 144 -22.60 -2.39 -4.91
CA GLY A 144 -22.12 -3.78 -4.86
C GLY A 144 -21.10 -4.14 -5.95
N ASP A 145 -20.88 -3.23 -6.90
CA ASP A 145 -20.00 -3.46 -8.06
C ASP A 145 -18.80 -2.50 -8.02
N ALA A 146 -19.04 -1.20 -8.22
CA ALA A 146 -18.00 -0.18 -8.19
C ALA A 146 -17.66 0.28 -6.77
N ILE A 147 -18.67 0.42 -5.90
CA ILE A 147 -18.50 0.78 -4.49
C ILE A 147 -19.04 -0.36 -3.64
N GLN A 148 -18.14 -1.09 -2.97
CA GLN A 148 -18.45 -2.26 -2.16
C GLN A 148 -18.22 -1.98 -0.68
N TRP A 149 -19.09 -2.52 0.18
CA TRP A 149 -18.93 -2.48 1.63
C TRP A 149 -18.64 -3.87 2.18
N TYR A 150 -17.67 -3.94 3.08
CA TYR A 150 -17.40 -5.15 3.86
C TYR A 150 -17.63 -4.84 5.33
N THR A 151 -18.44 -5.70 5.94
CA THR A 151 -18.84 -5.58 7.34
C THR A 151 -18.30 -6.73 8.18
N THR A 152 -17.34 -7.50 7.67
CA THR A 152 -16.74 -8.64 8.37
C THR A 152 -16.11 -8.24 9.72
N LEU A 153 -15.74 -6.97 9.89
CA LEU A 153 -15.25 -6.39 11.15
C LEU A 153 -16.38 -6.02 12.13
N LYS A 154 -17.59 -6.57 11.94
CA LYS A 154 -18.78 -6.33 12.78
C LYS A 154 -18.57 -6.73 14.24
N GLU A 155 -17.81 -7.79 14.50
CA GLU A 155 -17.72 -8.44 15.81
C GLU A 155 -16.45 -8.11 16.60
N THR A 156 -15.59 -7.20 16.11
CA THR A 156 -14.30 -6.92 16.76
C THR A 156 -14.03 -5.41 16.82
N PRO A 157 -13.96 -4.78 18.01
CA PRO A 157 -14.10 -5.33 19.35
C PRO A 157 -15.54 -5.51 19.86
N ALA A 158 -16.50 -4.65 19.45
CA ALA A 158 -17.95 -4.79 19.69
C ALA A 158 -18.75 -3.74 18.90
N LEU A 159 -20.09 -3.85 18.88
CA LEU A 159 -20.98 -2.90 18.20
C LEU A 159 -20.74 -1.47 18.71
N LYS A 160 -20.52 -0.51 17.79
CA LYS A 160 -20.30 0.91 18.11
C LYS A 160 -19.07 1.16 19.00
N ARG A 161 -18.12 0.22 19.05
CA ARG A 161 -16.88 0.34 19.81
C ARG A 161 -15.70 0.16 18.86
N SER A 162 -14.88 1.20 18.75
CA SER A 162 -13.57 1.15 18.11
C SER A 162 -12.52 0.70 19.13
N HIS A 163 -11.37 0.19 18.66
CA HIS A 163 -10.26 -0.08 19.57
C HIS A 163 -9.78 1.18 20.30
N VAL A 164 -9.90 2.35 19.67
CA VAL A 164 -9.58 3.65 20.27
C VAL A 164 -10.46 3.93 21.50
N LEU A 165 -11.77 3.71 21.39
CA LEU A 165 -12.69 3.86 22.52
C LEU A 165 -12.37 2.86 23.64
N ASP A 166 -12.09 1.61 23.31
CA ASP A 166 -11.74 0.58 24.31
C ASP A 166 -10.48 0.92 25.10
N VAL A 167 -9.45 1.43 24.43
CA VAL A 167 -8.20 1.88 25.07
C VAL A 167 -8.49 3.07 25.98
N ARG A 168 -9.24 4.07 25.52
CA ARG A 168 -9.62 5.25 26.33
C ARG A 168 -10.42 4.87 27.57
N GLU A 169 -11.38 3.96 27.46
CA GLU A 169 -12.16 3.49 28.60
C GLU A 169 -11.30 2.74 29.63
N ARG A 170 -10.39 1.86 29.18
CA ARG A 170 -9.46 1.17 30.08
C ARG A 170 -8.49 2.13 30.74
N TYR A 171 -7.97 3.11 30.01
CA TYR A 171 -7.18 4.18 30.59
C TYR A 171 -7.96 5.00 31.60
N ALA A 172 -9.21 5.39 31.33
CA ALA A 172 -10.04 6.13 32.28
C ALA A 172 -10.28 5.35 33.58
N LYS A 173 -10.37 4.00 33.51
CA LYS A 173 -10.42 3.13 34.70
C LYS A 173 -9.08 3.13 35.44
N TRP A 174 -7.97 2.96 34.73
CA TRP A 174 -6.63 2.98 35.31
C TRP A 174 -6.29 4.33 35.95
N ALA A 175 -6.59 5.45 35.30
CA ALA A 175 -6.28 6.80 35.76
C ALA A 175 -6.99 7.16 37.08
N LYS A 176 -8.10 6.50 37.41
CA LYS A 176 -8.81 6.66 38.69
C LYS A 176 -8.11 5.96 39.86
N THR A 177 -7.52 4.78 39.62
CA THR A 177 -6.91 3.97 40.69
C THR A 177 -5.40 4.16 40.76
N LYS A 178 -4.74 4.24 39.60
CA LYS A 178 -3.28 4.35 39.42
C LYS A 178 -2.50 3.28 40.21
N THR A 179 -3.14 2.14 40.49
CA THR A 179 -2.59 1.09 41.36
C THR A 179 -1.66 0.15 40.62
N ASP A 180 -2.03 -0.28 39.41
CA ASP A 180 -1.23 -1.18 38.59
C ASP A 180 -0.44 -0.41 37.52
N LEU A 181 0.84 -0.17 37.78
CA LEU A 181 1.73 0.57 36.88
C LEU A 181 1.98 -0.17 35.55
N LYS A 182 1.92 -1.51 35.55
CA LYS A 182 2.11 -2.33 34.35
C LYS A 182 0.94 -2.16 33.40
N VAL A 183 -0.29 -2.06 33.93
CA VAL A 183 -1.47 -1.73 33.13
C VAL A 183 -1.33 -0.36 32.46
N GLY A 184 -0.86 0.66 33.21
CA GLY A 184 -0.60 1.99 32.65
C GLY A 184 0.41 1.97 31.52
N TYR A 185 1.52 1.25 31.70
CA TYR A 185 2.53 1.06 30.65
C TYR A 185 1.96 0.32 29.42
N ASN A 186 1.20 -0.75 29.62
CA ASN A 186 0.59 -1.49 28.51
C ASN A 186 -0.39 -0.62 27.71
N LEU A 187 -1.14 0.28 28.38
CA LEU A 187 -2.03 1.22 27.70
C LEU A 187 -1.28 2.22 26.81
N ILE A 188 -0.05 2.63 27.19
CA ILE A 188 0.81 3.46 26.32
C ILE A 188 1.21 2.68 25.07
N VAL A 189 1.65 1.43 25.24
CA VAL A 189 2.06 0.56 24.12
C VAL A 189 0.88 0.28 23.17
N GLU A 190 -0.30 0.00 23.72
CA GLU A 190 -1.50 -0.20 22.94
C GLU A 190 -1.93 1.09 22.22
N ALA A 191 -1.95 2.25 22.89
CA ALA A 191 -2.29 3.53 22.27
C ALA A 191 -1.37 3.83 21.07
N LEU A 192 -0.06 3.60 21.19
CA LEU A 192 0.87 3.68 20.06
C LEU A 192 0.52 2.70 18.94
N GLY A 193 0.21 1.45 19.28
CA GLY A 193 -0.19 0.41 18.33
C GLY A 193 -1.48 0.71 17.56
N TYR A 194 -2.36 1.53 18.13
CA TYR A 194 -3.60 2.05 17.51
C TYR A 194 -3.45 3.45 16.90
N ALA A 195 -2.22 3.98 16.80
CA ALA A 195 -1.91 5.34 16.32
C ALA A 195 -2.55 6.49 17.13
N MET A 196 -2.88 6.26 18.39
CA MET A 196 -3.42 7.27 19.31
C MET A 196 -2.27 8.06 19.95
N VAL A 197 -1.49 8.79 19.15
CA VAL A 197 -0.20 9.35 19.58
C VAL A 197 -0.35 10.35 20.73
N ASP A 198 -1.27 11.30 20.61
CA ASP A 198 -1.47 12.30 21.67
C ASP A 198 -2.01 11.67 22.97
N ASP A 199 -2.88 10.66 22.86
CA ASP A 199 -3.31 9.87 24.02
C ASP A 199 -2.12 9.12 24.64
N ALA A 200 -1.24 8.51 23.84
CA ALA A 200 -0.05 7.83 24.33
C ALA A 200 0.93 8.79 25.06
N VAL A 201 1.07 10.04 24.59
CA VAL A 201 1.83 11.09 25.27
C VAL A 201 1.20 11.40 26.63
N GLN A 202 -0.12 11.64 26.66
CA GLN A 202 -0.84 11.92 27.90
C GLN A 202 -0.72 10.76 28.90
N TYR A 203 -0.85 9.52 28.44
CA TYR A 203 -0.76 8.33 29.30
C TYR A 203 0.66 8.17 29.86
N SER A 204 1.67 8.54 29.07
CA SER A 204 3.07 8.56 29.49
C SER A 204 3.35 9.61 30.56
N ASP A 205 2.81 10.82 30.40
CA ASP A 205 2.91 11.88 31.39
C ASP A 205 2.29 11.48 32.74
N ASP A 206 1.10 10.88 32.68
CA ASP A 206 0.38 10.41 33.86
C ASP A 206 1.11 9.27 34.57
N LEU A 207 1.68 8.32 33.80
CA LEU A 207 2.47 7.24 34.36
C LEU A 207 3.73 7.79 35.02
N LEU A 208 4.46 8.70 34.36
CA LEU A 208 5.64 9.35 34.90
C LEU A 208 5.31 10.09 36.21
N SER A 209 4.24 10.90 36.23
CA SER A 209 3.79 11.60 37.43
C SER A 209 3.42 10.63 38.58
N THR A 210 2.87 9.47 38.26
CA THR A 210 2.47 8.45 39.26
C THR A 210 3.66 7.75 39.92
N VAL A 211 4.81 7.68 39.23
CA VAL A 211 6.04 7.05 39.73
C VAL A 211 7.04 8.06 40.31
N GLN A 212 6.88 9.36 40.07
CA GLN A 212 7.73 10.39 40.65
C GLN A 212 7.82 10.24 42.18
N GLY A 213 9.06 10.12 42.69
CA GLY A 213 9.34 9.89 44.11
C GLY A 213 9.34 8.42 44.57
N LYS A 214 8.91 7.46 43.73
CA LYS A 214 8.99 6.02 44.02
C LYS A 214 10.26 5.44 43.43
N LYS A 215 11.24 5.09 44.27
CA LYS A 215 12.51 4.50 43.82
C LYS A 215 12.50 2.97 43.80
N ASP A 216 11.70 2.36 44.69
CA ASP A 216 11.67 0.90 44.87
C ASP A 216 10.33 0.30 44.41
N GLY A 217 10.35 -0.95 43.96
CA GLY A 217 9.14 -1.73 43.63
C GLY A 217 8.51 -1.43 42.26
N LEU A 218 9.21 -0.71 41.36
CA LEU A 218 8.72 -0.51 40.00
C LEU A 218 8.90 -1.79 39.14
N PRO A 219 7.89 -2.18 38.34
CA PRO A 219 8.09 -3.22 37.33
C PRO A 219 9.27 -2.87 36.39
N PRO A 220 10.13 -3.83 36.01
CA PRO A 220 11.33 -3.57 35.20
C PRO A 220 11.04 -2.78 33.92
N GLU A 221 9.95 -3.09 33.23
CA GLU A 221 9.49 -2.42 32.01
C GLU A 221 9.12 -0.95 32.27
N VAL A 222 8.45 -0.66 33.38
CA VAL A 222 8.06 0.70 33.78
C VAL A 222 9.30 1.50 34.17
N ALA A 223 10.21 0.92 34.96
CA ALA A 223 11.45 1.57 35.35
C ALA A 223 12.33 1.92 34.14
N SER A 224 12.41 1.01 33.16
CA SER A 224 13.15 1.21 31.91
C SER A 224 12.51 2.31 31.07
N PHE A 225 11.18 2.30 30.94
CA PHE A 225 10.42 3.33 30.23
C PHE A 225 10.62 4.72 30.85
N VAL A 226 10.45 4.85 32.16
CA VAL A 226 10.56 6.12 32.88
C VAL A 226 11.94 6.73 32.72
N ARG A 227 12.99 5.92 32.90
CA ARG A 227 14.39 6.35 32.67
C ARG A 227 14.62 6.87 31.25
N ALA A 228 13.93 6.29 30.26
CA ALA A 228 14.05 6.70 28.88
C ALA A 228 13.21 7.93 28.51
N TYR A 229 11.99 8.01 29.03
CA TYR A 229 11.01 9.04 28.69
C TYR A 229 11.23 10.36 29.42
N GLU A 230 11.56 10.33 30.71
CA GLU A 230 11.78 11.53 31.55
C GLU A 230 12.73 12.56 30.91
N PRO A 231 13.92 12.22 30.39
CA PRO A 231 14.84 13.20 29.81
C PRO A 231 14.37 13.80 28.47
N ILE A 232 13.40 13.17 27.79
CA ILE A 232 12.90 13.63 26.49
C ILE A 232 11.52 14.30 26.59
N GLN A 233 10.75 14.06 27.66
CA GLN A 233 9.37 14.54 27.84
C GLN A 233 9.21 16.04 27.52
N ALA A 234 10.01 16.89 28.15
CA ALA A 234 9.94 18.33 27.95
C ALA A 234 10.31 18.74 26.52
N LYS A 235 11.27 18.03 25.90
CA LYS A 235 11.71 18.29 24.53
C LYS A 235 10.66 17.90 23.50
N LEU A 236 9.89 16.84 23.75
CA LEU A 236 8.78 16.44 22.86
C LEU A 236 7.60 17.43 22.85
N LYS A 237 7.51 18.30 23.87
CA LYS A 237 6.43 19.30 24.01
C LYS A 237 6.89 20.70 23.62
N ALA A 238 8.19 20.98 23.71
CA ALA A 238 8.76 22.28 23.40
C ALA A 238 9.19 22.34 21.93
N ALA A 239 9.27 23.56 21.38
CA ALA A 239 9.91 23.76 20.10
C ALA A 239 11.43 23.48 20.20
N ALA A 240 12.01 23.03 19.09
CA ALA A 240 13.44 22.84 18.96
C ALA A 240 14.19 24.15 19.30
N PRO A 241 15.24 24.10 20.13
CA PRO A 241 15.87 25.30 20.69
C PRO A 241 16.66 26.13 19.65
N LYS A 242 17.11 25.52 18.55
CA LYS A 242 17.89 26.18 17.51
C LYS A 242 17.04 26.40 16.26
N ARG A 243 17.38 27.41 15.46
CA ARG A 243 16.75 27.62 14.14
C ARG A 243 17.34 26.64 13.12
N ALA A 244 16.49 26.17 12.22
CA ALA A 244 16.93 25.36 11.08
C ALA A 244 17.54 26.25 9.99
N ALA A 245 18.36 25.67 9.12
CA ALA A 245 18.95 26.35 7.96
C ALA A 245 17.91 26.51 6.82
N THR A 246 16.76 27.10 7.13
CA THR A 246 15.59 27.15 6.24
C THR A 246 15.73 28.17 5.14
N GLU A 247 16.37 29.31 5.39
CA GLU A 247 16.47 30.41 4.41
C GLU A 247 17.30 30.01 3.18
N SER A 248 18.41 29.28 3.38
CA SER A 248 19.25 28.82 2.28
C SER A 248 18.54 27.80 1.41
N TRP A 249 17.76 26.90 2.01
CA TRP A 249 16.99 25.89 1.29
C TRP A 249 15.74 26.47 0.63
N GLN A 250 15.05 27.41 1.28
CA GLN A 250 13.93 28.13 0.69
C GLN A 250 14.38 28.85 -0.58
N ALA A 251 15.55 29.52 -0.55
CA ALA A 251 16.13 30.17 -1.72
C ALA A 251 16.54 29.15 -2.81
N LYS A 252 17.23 28.06 -2.44
CA LYS A 252 17.68 27.02 -3.40
C LYS A 252 16.53 26.32 -4.11
N LEU A 253 15.43 26.07 -3.41
CA LEU A 253 14.25 25.40 -3.94
C LEU A 253 13.20 26.38 -4.49
N GLU A 254 13.43 27.69 -4.36
CA GLU A 254 12.49 28.74 -4.76
C GLU A 254 11.09 28.54 -4.13
N ALA A 255 11.06 28.08 -2.87
CA ALA A 255 9.81 27.82 -2.17
C ALA A 255 9.14 29.15 -1.75
N ALA A 256 7.87 29.29 -2.09
CA ALA A 256 7.13 30.54 -1.86
C ALA A 256 6.90 30.83 -0.37
N ASN A 257 6.62 29.79 0.41
CA ASN A 257 6.24 29.90 1.81
C ASN A 257 7.14 29.02 2.69
N LEU A 258 7.45 29.54 3.88
CA LEU A 258 8.11 28.80 4.94
C LEU A 258 7.23 28.85 6.19
N THR A 259 6.77 27.68 6.65
CA THR A 259 5.92 27.56 7.82
C THR A 259 6.66 26.79 8.93
N PRO A 260 7.01 27.44 10.05
CA PRO A 260 7.66 26.76 11.17
C PRO A 260 6.67 25.94 12.00
N SER A 261 7.17 24.87 12.60
CA SER A 261 6.52 23.97 13.56
C SER A 261 7.47 23.74 14.74
N PRO A 262 7.02 23.21 15.89
CA PRO A 262 7.93 22.89 17.00
C PRO A 262 9.15 22.07 16.60
N HIS A 263 9.00 21.01 15.80
CA HIS A 263 10.09 20.10 15.41
C HIS A 263 10.41 20.10 13.91
N TYR A 264 9.66 20.86 13.11
CA TYR A 264 9.79 20.88 11.65
C TYR A 264 9.77 22.29 11.09
N ALA A 265 10.30 22.45 9.88
CA ALA A 265 10.10 23.64 9.07
C ALA A 265 9.69 23.22 7.66
N ILE A 266 8.49 23.63 7.25
CA ILE A 266 7.89 23.22 5.98
C ILE A 266 8.05 24.32 4.94
N MET A 267 8.74 24.00 3.87
CA MET A 267 8.81 24.79 2.65
C MET A 267 7.67 24.35 1.73
N SER A 268 6.90 25.29 1.19
CA SER A 268 5.79 25.00 0.28
C SER A 268 5.65 26.07 -0.81
N TRP A 269 5.02 25.71 -1.93
CA TRP A 269 4.83 26.61 -3.07
C TRP A 269 3.41 27.17 -3.10
N ASP A 270 2.41 26.31 -3.32
CA ASP A 270 1.00 26.70 -3.44
C ASP A 270 0.06 25.87 -2.56
N ALA A 271 0.61 25.17 -1.58
CA ALA A 271 -0.17 24.47 -0.58
C ALA A 271 -1.01 25.47 0.24
N THR A 272 -2.27 25.12 0.49
CA THR A 272 -3.14 25.94 1.34
C THR A 272 -2.68 25.88 2.79
N GLU A 273 -3.04 26.88 3.60
CA GLU A 273 -2.72 26.86 5.04
C GLU A 273 -3.35 25.64 5.74
N GLU A 274 -4.56 25.24 5.33
CA GLU A 274 -5.22 24.02 5.82
C GLU A 274 -4.37 22.77 5.53
N GLU A 275 -3.80 22.66 4.33
CA GLU A 275 -2.93 21.56 3.93
C GLU A 275 -1.61 21.54 4.70
N VAL A 276 -0.94 22.68 4.79
CA VAL A 276 0.33 22.79 5.54
C VAL A 276 0.12 22.43 7.01
N ARG A 277 -0.94 22.93 7.63
CA ARG A 277 -1.28 22.62 9.02
C ARG A 277 -1.56 21.12 9.21
N ARG A 278 -2.29 20.50 8.28
CA ARG A 278 -2.54 19.05 8.28
C ARG A 278 -1.22 18.27 8.24
N ARG A 279 -0.30 18.62 7.33
CA ARG A 279 1.01 17.98 7.22
C ARG A 279 1.85 18.17 8.49
N ILE A 280 1.82 19.36 9.09
CA ILE A 280 2.46 19.62 10.39
C ILE A 280 1.93 18.66 11.46
N THR A 281 0.60 18.52 11.60
CA THR A 281 0.01 17.62 12.59
C THR A 281 0.52 16.19 12.43
N LEU A 282 0.50 15.65 11.20
CA LEU A 282 0.98 14.29 10.94
C LEU A 282 2.48 14.11 11.20
N LEU A 283 3.30 15.11 10.88
CA LEU A 283 4.75 15.10 11.14
C LEU A 283 5.03 15.11 12.65
N GLU A 284 4.35 15.95 13.41
CA GLU A 284 4.48 16.05 14.86
C GLU A 284 3.97 14.77 15.57
N GLU A 285 2.88 14.17 15.08
CA GLU A 285 2.42 12.85 15.54
C GLU A 285 3.49 11.78 15.27
N ASN A 286 4.08 11.75 14.07
CA ASN A 286 5.14 10.81 13.73
C ASN A 286 6.38 10.99 14.61
N PHE A 287 6.77 12.23 14.85
CA PHE A 287 7.89 12.59 15.73
C PHE A 287 7.67 12.04 17.14
N LYS A 288 6.55 12.40 17.78
CA LYS A 288 6.23 11.92 19.13
C LYS A 288 6.19 10.39 19.17
N ALA A 289 5.48 9.76 18.24
CA ALA A 289 5.33 8.31 18.23
C ALA A 289 6.67 7.57 18.08
N PHE A 290 7.59 8.09 17.24
CA PHE A 290 8.92 7.54 17.07
C PHE A 290 9.72 7.54 18.38
N PHE A 291 9.75 8.67 19.09
CA PHE A 291 10.45 8.78 20.37
C PHE A 291 9.79 7.97 21.48
N LEU A 292 8.46 8.02 21.58
CA LEU A 292 7.71 7.23 22.57
C LEU A 292 7.91 5.74 22.34
N TRP A 293 7.88 5.26 21.10
CA TRP A 293 8.13 3.84 20.82
C TRP A 293 9.50 3.38 21.34
N HIS A 294 10.57 4.14 21.08
CA HIS A 294 11.91 3.83 21.61
C HIS A 294 11.94 3.91 23.14
N ALA A 295 11.29 4.91 23.74
CA ALA A 295 11.17 5.03 25.19
C ALA A 295 10.48 3.80 25.80
N THR A 296 9.42 3.25 25.17
CA THR A 296 8.79 2.01 25.65
C THR A 296 9.73 0.81 25.69
N ARG A 297 10.86 0.87 24.96
CA ARG A 297 11.93 -0.14 24.98
C ARG A 297 13.09 0.21 25.93
N GLY A 298 12.94 1.27 26.73
CA GLY A 298 14.00 1.75 27.61
C GLY A 298 15.15 2.44 26.87
N ILE A 299 14.93 2.87 25.62
CA ILE A 299 15.95 3.51 24.79
C ILE A 299 15.73 5.03 24.82
N THR A 300 16.68 5.77 25.38
CA THR A 300 16.70 7.24 25.32
C THR A 300 17.35 7.68 24.01
N LEU A 301 16.57 8.30 23.13
CA LEU A 301 17.10 8.90 21.91
C LEU A 301 17.49 10.37 22.10
N LYS A 302 18.47 10.83 21.33
CA LYS A 302 18.80 12.24 21.20
C LYS A 302 17.70 12.95 20.41
N VAL A 303 17.05 13.93 21.01
CA VAL A 303 16.05 14.77 20.32
C VAL A 303 16.78 15.82 19.46
N PRO A 304 16.46 15.96 18.16
CA PRO A 304 17.03 17.00 17.31
C PRO A 304 16.88 18.40 17.91
N GLU A 305 17.97 19.16 17.92
CA GLU A 305 17.98 20.52 18.48
C GLU A 305 17.54 21.59 17.46
N THR A 306 17.51 21.24 16.19
CA THR A 306 17.06 22.07 15.07
C THR A 306 15.81 21.45 14.44
N PRO A 307 14.83 22.25 14.01
CA PRO A 307 13.71 21.74 13.24
C PRO A 307 14.18 20.99 11.99
N LEU A 308 13.51 19.87 11.70
CA LEU A 308 13.78 19.05 10.54
C LEU A 308 13.15 19.68 9.29
N LEU A 309 13.86 19.64 8.17
CA LEU A 309 13.42 20.28 6.93
C LEU A 309 12.45 19.39 6.17
N VAL A 310 11.35 19.99 5.72
CA VAL A 310 10.35 19.33 4.87
C VAL A 310 10.04 20.23 3.67
N ALA A 311 9.97 19.66 2.48
CA ALA A 311 9.45 20.30 1.29
C ALA A 311 8.11 19.65 0.91
N LEU A 312 7.04 20.43 0.91
CA LEU A 312 5.73 20.01 0.41
C LEU A 312 5.60 20.43 -1.04
N ALA A 313 5.72 19.48 -1.96
CA ALA A 313 5.64 19.75 -3.39
C ALA A 313 4.28 20.33 -3.78
N LYS A 314 4.27 21.10 -4.88
CA LYS A 314 3.05 21.69 -5.44
C LYS A 314 2.05 20.64 -5.95
N GLN A 315 2.56 19.59 -6.59
CA GLN A 315 1.78 18.49 -7.17
C GLN A 315 2.68 17.27 -7.35
N GLY A 316 2.11 16.13 -7.71
CA GLY A 316 2.85 14.88 -7.75
C GLY A 316 3.98 14.83 -8.78
N ARG A 317 3.83 15.50 -9.94
CA ARG A 317 4.90 15.56 -10.96
C ARG A 317 6.15 16.31 -10.48
N ASP A 318 5.97 17.29 -9.59
CA ASP A 318 7.08 18.12 -9.10
C ASP A 318 7.93 17.33 -8.08
N VAL A 319 7.34 16.32 -7.41
CA VAL A 319 8.08 15.40 -6.53
C VAL A 319 9.17 14.66 -7.30
N LYS A 320 8.91 14.23 -8.54
CA LYS A 320 9.92 13.54 -9.37
C LYS A 320 11.06 14.47 -9.79
N GLN A 321 10.75 15.74 -10.06
CA GLN A 321 11.77 16.75 -10.37
C GLN A 321 12.64 17.04 -9.15
N LEU A 322 12.02 17.18 -7.98
CA LEU A 322 12.74 17.31 -6.71
C LEU A 322 13.57 16.06 -6.39
N ALA A 323 13.07 14.86 -6.70
CA ALA A 323 13.83 13.62 -6.52
C ALA A 323 15.11 13.63 -7.34
N ALA A 324 15.03 14.00 -8.62
CA ALA A 324 16.21 14.15 -9.46
C ALA A 324 17.15 15.26 -8.98
N ALA A 325 16.62 16.38 -8.48
CA ALA A 325 17.42 17.51 -8.01
C ALA A 325 18.08 17.29 -6.63
N LEU A 326 17.58 16.33 -5.84
CA LEU A 326 18.06 16.01 -4.50
C LEU A 326 18.68 14.60 -4.43
N ASP A 327 19.12 14.08 -5.58
CA ASP A 327 19.80 12.79 -5.75
C ASP A 327 19.05 11.60 -5.13
N ALA A 328 17.71 11.65 -5.13
CA ALA A 328 16.88 10.56 -4.68
C ALA A 328 16.67 9.52 -5.78
N PRO A 329 16.40 8.25 -5.42
CA PRO A 329 16.12 7.22 -6.42
C PRO A 329 14.96 7.61 -7.35
N PRO A 330 15.06 7.35 -8.67
CA PRO A 330 14.03 7.73 -9.63
C PRO A 330 12.70 7.01 -9.40
N ARG A 331 12.75 5.83 -8.75
CA ARG A 331 11.58 5.06 -8.36
C ARG A 331 11.29 5.29 -6.89
N LEU A 332 10.27 6.08 -6.62
CA LEU A 332 9.76 6.30 -5.28
C LEU A 332 8.94 5.10 -4.82
N ILE A 333 9.16 4.69 -3.57
CA ILE A 333 8.43 3.57 -2.93
C ILE A 333 7.17 4.09 -2.22
N ALA A 334 7.15 5.37 -1.85
CA ALA A 334 6.03 6.05 -1.20
C ALA A 334 5.67 7.36 -1.92
N ASP A 335 4.65 8.06 -1.43
CA ASP A 335 4.19 9.36 -1.95
C ASP A 335 5.08 10.52 -1.46
N GLY A 336 6.39 10.30 -1.51
CA GLY A 336 7.43 11.16 -0.95
C GLY A 336 8.75 10.42 -0.86
N PHE A 337 9.80 11.13 -0.47
CA PHE A 337 11.13 10.56 -0.23
C PHE A 337 11.91 11.40 0.76
N TYR A 338 12.85 10.78 1.46
CA TYR A 338 13.86 11.49 2.22
C TYR A 338 15.22 11.48 1.51
N SER A 339 15.81 12.66 1.30
CA SER A 339 17.19 12.78 0.80
C SER A 339 18.14 12.89 1.99
N ALA A 340 18.85 11.80 2.30
CA ALA A 340 19.77 11.73 3.43
C ALA A 340 20.97 12.67 3.29
N GLU A 341 21.47 12.85 2.07
CA GLU A 341 22.58 13.76 1.76
C GLU A 341 22.21 15.23 2.03
N HIS A 342 20.96 15.60 1.73
CA HIS A 342 20.48 16.97 1.87
C HIS A 342 19.76 17.24 3.19
N GLY A 343 19.36 16.20 3.91
CA GLY A 343 18.60 16.31 5.16
C GLY A 343 17.15 16.77 4.96
N ILE A 344 16.57 16.59 3.77
CA ILE A 344 15.24 17.09 3.41
C ILE A 344 14.28 15.94 3.17
N LEU A 345 13.13 16.00 3.84
CA LEU A 345 11.97 15.17 3.53
C LEU A 345 11.11 15.87 2.48
N VAL A 346 10.86 15.23 1.34
CA VAL A 346 9.94 15.73 0.31
C VAL A 346 8.64 14.94 0.37
N LEU A 347 7.51 15.64 0.48
CA LEU A 347 6.17 15.06 0.53
C LEU A 347 5.35 15.47 -0.68
N SER A 348 4.58 14.51 -1.22
CA SER A 348 3.56 14.80 -2.21
C SER A 348 2.28 15.34 -1.54
N PRO A 349 1.57 16.28 -2.18
CA PRO A 349 0.24 16.67 -1.74
C PRO A 349 -0.81 15.60 -2.09
N GLU A 350 -0.55 14.77 -3.09
CA GLU A 350 -1.45 13.75 -3.63
C GLU A 350 -0.80 12.35 -3.68
N ARG A 351 -1.60 11.31 -3.87
CA ARG A 351 -1.12 9.94 -4.05
C ARG A 351 -0.41 9.78 -5.42
N LEU A 352 0.80 9.24 -5.45
CA LEU A 352 1.66 9.16 -6.65
C LEU A 352 1.54 7.85 -7.44
N ASP A 353 1.03 6.79 -6.82
CA ASP A 353 0.87 5.51 -7.51
C ASP A 353 -0.28 5.53 -8.53
N SER A 354 -0.23 4.55 -9.44
CA SER A 354 -1.17 4.46 -10.56
C SER A 354 -2.63 4.35 -10.14
N LEU A 355 -2.95 3.75 -8.99
CA LEU A 355 -4.33 3.63 -8.50
C LEU A 355 -4.86 4.99 -8.06
N GLY A 356 -4.08 5.71 -7.25
CA GLY A 356 -4.40 7.06 -6.82
C GLY A 356 -4.59 8.01 -8.00
N GLN A 357 -3.66 7.99 -8.96
CA GLN A 357 -3.73 8.85 -10.15
C GLN A 357 -4.94 8.53 -11.04
N THR A 358 -5.25 7.23 -11.23
CA THR A 358 -6.44 6.81 -11.98
C THR A 358 -7.71 7.28 -11.28
N PHE A 359 -7.79 7.11 -9.96
CA PHE A 359 -8.94 7.54 -9.19
C PHE A 359 -9.13 9.05 -9.22
N THR A 360 -8.07 9.84 -9.00
CA THR A 360 -8.12 11.31 -9.09
C THR A 360 -8.59 11.78 -10.47
N ALA A 361 -8.17 11.11 -11.54
CA ALA A 361 -8.65 11.42 -12.89
C ALA A 361 -10.16 11.13 -13.03
N GLN A 362 -10.63 9.98 -12.53
CA GLN A 362 -12.05 9.61 -12.56
C GLN A 362 -12.91 10.54 -11.70
N THR A 363 -12.46 10.94 -10.50
CA THR A 363 -13.23 11.81 -9.60
C THR A 363 -13.27 13.26 -10.07
N ARG A 364 -12.22 13.76 -10.74
CA ARG A 364 -12.19 15.12 -11.28
C ARG A 364 -13.35 15.37 -12.24
N ASP A 365 -13.73 14.38 -13.04
CA ASP A 365 -14.86 14.49 -13.96
C ASP A 365 -16.20 14.55 -13.21
N MET A 366 -16.31 13.88 -12.06
CA MET A 366 -17.51 13.93 -11.21
C MET A 366 -17.75 15.30 -10.58
N TYR A 367 -16.68 16.07 -10.30
CA TYR A 367 -16.79 17.41 -9.69
C TYR A 367 -17.04 18.55 -10.68
N ARG A 368 -16.98 18.31 -12.00
CA ARG A 368 -17.14 19.37 -13.02
C ARG A 368 -18.49 20.09 -12.95
N ASP A 369 -19.50 19.49 -12.35
CA ASP A 369 -20.86 20.03 -12.21
C ASP A 369 -20.99 21.14 -11.15
N GLY A 370 -19.90 21.79 -10.74
CA GLY A 370 -19.90 22.83 -9.72
C GLY A 370 -20.11 22.31 -8.29
N VAL A 371 -19.92 21.01 -8.06
CA VAL A 371 -20.06 20.38 -6.75
C VAL A 371 -18.73 20.44 -5.99
N SER A 372 -18.72 21.10 -4.83
CA SER A 372 -17.53 21.22 -3.99
C SER A 372 -17.32 19.99 -3.12
N ARG A 373 -16.13 19.38 -3.18
CA ARG A 373 -15.71 18.29 -2.27
C ARG A 373 -15.88 18.67 -0.79
N LYS A 374 -15.53 19.91 -0.41
CA LYS A 374 -15.67 20.42 0.97
C LYS A 374 -17.13 20.49 1.41
N GLU A 375 -18.04 20.82 0.50
CA GLU A 375 -19.49 20.84 0.80
C GLU A 375 -20.04 19.42 0.94
N LEU A 376 -19.65 18.50 0.05
CA LEU A 376 -20.02 17.09 0.12
C LEU A 376 -19.60 16.45 1.45
N LEU A 377 -18.36 16.68 1.88
CA LEU A 377 -17.84 16.21 3.16
C LEU A 377 -18.52 16.87 4.36
N ALA A 378 -19.07 18.07 4.21
CA ALA A 378 -19.85 18.73 5.27
C ALA A 378 -21.31 18.26 5.32
N GLY A 379 -21.68 17.19 4.62
CA GLY A 379 -23.05 16.71 4.52
C GLY A 379 -23.97 17.68 3.81
N ARG A 380 -23.43 18.50 2.90
CA ARG A 380 -24.15 19.41 1.98
C ARG A 380 -23.97 18.91 0.54
N GLY A 381 -24.65 19.54 -0.40
CA GLY A 381 -24.62 19.13 -1.80
C GLY A 381 -25.65 19.85 -2.66
N PRO A 382 -25.74 19.49 -3.95
CA PRO A 382 -26.75 20.03 -4.85
C PRO A 382 -28.17 19.69 -4.38
N ASP A 383 -29.16 20.46 -4.84
CA ASP A 383 -30.55 20.16 -4.55
C ASP A 383 -30.93 18.77 -5.09
N ILE A 384 -31.72 18.05 -4.29
CA ILE A 384 -32.15 16.68 -4.58
C ILE A 384 -33.64 16.60 -4.83
N ASP A 385 -34.02 15.72 -5.74
CA ASP A 385 -35.38 15.26 -5.96
C ASP A 385 -35.37 13.74 -6.08
N ILE A 386 -36.29 13.04 -5.39
CA ILE A 386 -36.33 11.57 -5.38
C ILE A 386 -36.44 10.97 -6.80
N ASN A 387 -37.03 11.71 -7.75
CA ASN A 387 -37.19 11.29 -9.13
C ASN A 387 -36.15 11.92 -10.08
N GLY A 388 -35.31 12.85 -9.59
CA GLY A 388 -34.37 13.61 -10.40
C GLY A 388 -35.04 14.65 -11.33
N GLN A 389 -36.20 15.19 -10.94
CA GLN A 389 -36.92 16.17 -11.76
C GLN A 389 -36.29 17.57 -11.68
N ASN A 390 -36.57 18.41 -12.68
CA ASN A 390 -36.15 19.82 -12.75
C ASN A 390 -34.64 20.05 -12.68
N GLY A 391 -33.83 19.10 -13.18
CA GLY A 391 -32.37 19.20 -13.13
C GLY A 391 -31.76 18.94 -11.75
N MET A 392 -32.55 18.53 -10.75
CA MET A 392 -32.06 18.10 -9.45
C MET A 392 -31.49 16.69 -9.53
N LYS A 393 -30.47 16.38 -8.73
CA LYS A 393 -29.87 15.04 -8.69
C LYS A 393 -30.71 14.10 -7.82
N LYS A 394 -30.64 12.78 -8.08
CA LYS A 394 -31.28 11.80 -7.18
C LYS A 394 -30.50 11.72 -5.86
N PRO A 395 -31.14 11.36 -4.74
CA PRO A 395 -30.45 11.12 -3.48
C PRO A 395 -29.27 10.15 -3.61
N ASP A 396 -29.46 9.06 -4.35
CA ASP A 396 -28.43 8.05 -4.63
C ASP A 396 -27.20 8.63 -5.34
N ASP A 397 -27.40 9.51 -6.33
CA ASP A 397 -26.30 10.15 -7.06
C ASP A 397 -25.49 11.06 -6.13
N VAL A 398 -26.17 11.81 -5.26
CA VAL A 398 -25.49 12.67 -4.28
C VAL A 398 -24.81 11.86 -3.19
N ALA A 399 -25.42 10.76 -2.72
CA ALA A 399 -24.79 9.86 -1.75
C ALA A 399 -23.55 9.18 -2.35
N ARG A 400 -23.59 8.80 -3.64
CA ARG A 400 -22.43 8.33 -4.38
C ARG A 400 -21.33 9.40 -4.41
N LEU A 401 -21.65 10.65 -4.76
CA LEU A 401 -20.69 11.76 -4.75
C LEU A 401 -20.08 11.99 -3.35
N GLN A 402 -20.89 11.99 -2.29
CA GLN A 402 -20.41 12.14 -0.92
C GLN A 402 -19.51 10.97 -0.48
N THR A 403 -19.84 9.74 -0.90
CA THR A 403 -19.03 8.55 -0.60
C THR A 403 -17.69 8.60 -1.32
N VAL A 404 -17.66 9.00 -2.59
CA VAL A 404 -16.42 9.20 -3.37
C VAL A 404 -15.56 10.31 -2.75
N ALA A 405 -16.17 11.44 -2.36
CA ALA A 405 -15.46 12.53 -1.69
C ALA A 405 -14.83 12.10 -0.36
N LEU A 406 -15.55 11.28 0.43
CA LEU A 406 -15.03 10.65 1.64
C LEU A 406 -13.82 9.76 1.32
N ILE A 407 -13.91 8.91 0.31
CA ILE A 407 -12.84 7.98 -0.05
C ILE A 407 -11.60 8.73 -0.54
N GLU A 408 -11.77 9.76 -1.36
CA GLU A 408 -10.68 10.65 -1.76
C GLU A 408 -10.00 11.29 -0.54
N ARG A 409 -10.77 11.79 0.42
CA ARG A 409 -10.23 12.38 1.67
C ARG A 409 -9.44 11.38 2.50
N MET A 410 -9.93 10.16 2.62
CA MET A 410 -9.26 9.10 3.36
C MET A 410 -8.02 8.58 2.64
N VAL A 411 -8.06 8.45 1.31
CA VAL A 411 -6.93 8.00 0.50
C VAL A 411 -5.80 9.03 0.52
N ASP A 412 -6.12 10.32 0.41
CA ASP A 412 -5.12 11.40 0.55
C ASP A 412 -4.48 11.38 1.95
N GLU A 413 -5.28 11.14 2.99
CA GLU A 413 -4.80 11.07 4.37
C GLU A 413 -3.90 9.85 4.59
N GLN A 414 -4.33 8.67 4.15
CA GLN A 414 -3.57 7.43 4.28
C GLN A 414 -2.26 7.48 3.48
N ALA A 415 -2.27 8.07 2.28
CA ALA A 415 -1.06 8.29 1.49
C ALA A 415 -0.05 9.17 2.25
N ALA A 416 -0.52 10.26 2.85
CA ALA A 416 0.32 11.14 3.65
C ALA A 416 0.87 10.47 4.91
N ILE A 417 0.01 9.77 5.65
CA ILE A 417 0.39 8.98 6.82
C ILE A 417 1.45 7.95 6.44
N CYS A 418 1.27 7.22 5.34
CA CYS A 418 2.22 6.22 4.87
C CYS A 418 3.56 6.85 4.47
N ALA A 419 3.54 7.96 3.72
CA ALA A 419 4.76 8.67 3.34
C ALA A 419 5.51 9.22 4.56
N ILE A 420 4.82 9.87 5.49
CA ILE A 420 5.41 10.45 6.71
C ILE A 420 5.93 9.36 7.66
N SER A 421 5.15 8.31 7.90
CA SER A 421 5.58 7.20 8.78
C SER A 421 6.71 6.36 8.20
N ARG A 422 6.91 6.38 6.88
CA ARG A 422 8.04 5.73 6.23
C ARG A 422 9.26 6.66 6.15
N GLU A 423 9.13 7.74 5.38
CA GLU A 423 10.23 8.63 5.01
C GLU A 423 10.54 9.65 6.12
N GLY A 424 9.53 10.09 6.87
CA GLY A 424 9.74 10.90 8.07
C GLY A 424 10.39 10.11 9.21
N SER A 425 10.08 8.80 9.34
CA SER A 425 10.84 7.94 10.26
C SER A 425 12.26 7.67 9.77
N LEU A 426 12.51 7.60 8.46
CA LEU A 426 13.88 7.57 7.92
C LEU A 426 14.67 8.83 8.30
N GLN A 427 14.07 10.01 8.10
CA GLN A 427 14.65 11.27 8.54
C GLN A 427 15.00 11.26 10.03
N LEU A 428 14.09 10.74 10.88
CA LEU A 428 14.32 10.63 12.31
C LEU A 428 15.43 9.63 12.65
N LEU A 429 15.50 8.48 11.98
CA LEU A 429 16.57 7.50 12.18
C LEU A 429 17.95 8.14 11.92
N TYR A 430 18.09 8.94 10.87
CA TYR A 430 19.32 9.69 10.61
C TYR A 430 19.55 10.82 11.61
N ALA A 431 18.52 11.63 11.92
CA ALA A 431 18.63 12.78 12.82
C ALA A 431 18.91 12.40 14.28
N THR A 432 18.60 11.16 14.67
CA THR A 432 18.83 10.60 16.00
C THR A 432 20.00 9.62 16.05
N ASP A 433 20.81 9.58 14.98
CA ASP A 433 22.01 8.75 14.84
C ASP A 433 21.73 7.23 15.05
N GLN A 434 20.49 6.78 14.80
CA GLN A 434 20.12 5.37 14.86
C GLN A 434 20.56 4.59 13.63
N ILE A 435 20.76 5.28 12.51
CA ILE A 435 21.42 4.73 11.34
C ILE A 435 22.60 5.63 10.92
N PRO A 436 23.72 5.04 10.46
CA PRO A 436 24.90 5.81 10.06
C PRO A 436 24.62 6.76 8.89
N GLN A 437 25.01 8.03 9.02
CA GLN A 437 24.86 9.06 7.97
C GLN A 437 25.90 8.96 6.85
N TYR A 438 27.11 8.48 7.17
CA TYR A 438 28.27 8.59 6.29
C TYR A 438 28.63 7.32 5.53
N VAL A 439 27.82 6.26 5.66
CA VAL A 439 28.05 4.99 4.99
C VAL A 439 26.76 4.60 4.26
N ALA A 440 26.88 4.20 2.99
CA ALA A 440 25.76 3.65 2.24
C ALA A 440 25.38 2.31 2.85
N LEU A 441 24.21 2.22 3.49
CA LEU A 441 23.75 0.99 4.13
C LEU A 441 23.21 -0.01 3.11
N PRO A 442 23.22 -1.32 3.43
CA PRO A 442 22.50 -2.31 2.65
C PRO A 442 21.03 -1.91 2.51
N GLU A 443 20.45 -2.11 1.33
CA GLU A 443 19.07 -1.71 1.06
C GLU A 443 18.09 -2.44 1.97
N TRP A 444 18.35 -3.70 2.34
CA TRP A 444 17.51 -4.44 3.28
C TRP A 444 17.48 -3.82 4.68
N VAL A 445 18.58 -3.22 5.14
CA VAL A 445 18.64 -2.55 6.45
C VAL A 445 17.78 -1.30 6.40
N THR A 446 18.03 -0.43 5.42
CA THR A 446 17.31 0.84 5.28
C THR A 446 15.82 0.60 5.04
N ASN A 447 15.46 -0.26 4.08
CA ASN A 447 14.07 -0.59 3.79
C ASN A 447 13.40 -1.33 4.96
N GLY A 448 14.10 -2.26 5.61
CA GLY A 448 13.58 -2.96 6.79
C GLY A 448 13.29 -2.00 7.94
N ALA A 449 14.19 -1.05 8.21
CA ALA A 449 14.05 -0.04 9.25
C ALA A 449 12.88 0.90 9.02
N VAL A 450 12.70 1.40 7.79
CA VAL A 450 11.55 2.29 7.49
C VAL A 450 10.24 1.52 7.44
N ASN A 451 10.24 0.29 6.90
CA ASN A 451 9.05 -0.57 6.87
C ASN A 451 8.56 -0.97 8.26
N PHE A 452 9.45 -0.97 9.25
CA PHE A 452 9.12 -1.21 10.65
C PHE A 452 8.17 -0.13 11.21
N PHE A 453 8.35 1.13 10.81
CA PHE A 453 7.51 2.26 11.25
C PHE A 453 6.40 2.62 10.26
N THR A 454 6.52 2.15 9.01
CA THR A 454 5.55 2.44 7.94
C THR A 454 4.16 1.96 8.32
N ARG A 455 3.19 2.87 8.23
CA ARG A 455 1.75 2.60 8.33
C ARG A 455 1.20 2.38 6.91
N PRO A 456 0.89 1.14 6.49
CA PRO A 456 0.52 0.88 5.11
C PRO A 456 -0.82 1.53 4.75
N LYS A 457 -0.85 2.20 3.58
CA LYS A 457 -2.07 2.83 3.03
C LYS A 457 -2.98 1.88 2.24
N ASP A 458 -2.42 0.79 1.71
CA ASP A 458 -3.12 -0.16 0.84
C ASP A 458 -3.22 -1.54 1.50
N PRO A 459 -4.24 -2.35 1.16
CA PRO A 459 -4.34 -3.72 1.63
C PRO A 459 -3.30 -4.63 0.95
N ALA A 460 -3.07 -5.80 1.52
CA ALA A 460 -2.40 -6.88 0.79
C ALA A 460 -3.44 -7.69 0.02
N PHE A 461 -3.33 -7.75 -1.30
CA PHE A 461 -4.12 -8.68 -2.11
C PHE A 461 -3.38 -10.00 -2.27
N ILE A 462 -4.10 -11.11 -2.05
CA ILE A 462 -3.57 -12.46 -2.14
C ILE A 462 -4.54 -13.36 -2.89
N THR A 463 -4.02 -14.39 -3.54
CA THR A 463 -4.83 -15.44 -4.15
C THR A 463 -4.60 -16.73 -3.37
N GLY A 464 -5.67 -17.24 -2.75
CA GLY A 464 -5.62 -18.48 -2.00
C GLY A 464 -5.35 -19.70 -2.89
N PRO A 465 -4.99 -20.85 -2.31
CA PRO A 465 -4.79 -22.09 -3.05
C PRO A 465 -6.02 -22.56 -3.84
N ASP A 466 -7.22 -22.12 -3.44
CA ASP A 466 -8.49 -22.39 -4.13
C ASP A 466 -8.81 -21.38 -5.24
N GLY A 467 -7.88 -20.49 -5.57
CA GLY A 467 -8.05 -19.42 -6.55
C GLY A 467 -8.87 -18.24 -6.06
N LYS A 468 -9.42 -18.28 -4.83
CA LYS A 468 -10.19 -17.16 -4.28
C LYS A 468 -9.28 -16.02 -3.90
N GLN A 469 -9.75 -14.81 -4.16
CA GLN A 469 -9.00 -13.60 -3.86
C GLN A 469 -9.41 -13.05 -2.50
N TRP A 470 -8.42 -12.63 -1.74
CA TRP A 470 -8.60 -12.02 -0.44
C TRP A 470 -7.86 -10.69 -0.41
N MET A 471 -8.38 -9.77 0.40
CA MET A 471 -7.65 -8.59 0.82
C MET A 471 -7.38 -8.67 2.32
N THR A 472 -6.16 -8.41 2.74
CA THR A 472 -5.83 -8.24 4.14
C THR A 472 -5.84 -6.75 4.46
N VAL A 473 -6.63 -6.35 5.46
CA VAL A 473 -6.70 -4.98 5.98
C VAL A 473 -6.39 -4.96 7.47
N ALA A 474 -6.00 -3.81 8.03
CA ALA A 474 -5.91 -3.63 9.48
C ALA A 474 -6.85 -2.50 9.91
N PRO A 475 -7.60 -2.65 11.02
CA PRO A 475 -8.45 -1.57 11.56
C PRO A 475 -7.67 -0.28 11.80
N THR A 476 -6.42 -0.41 12.28
CA THR A 476 -5.53 0.71 12.58
C THR A 476 -4.06 0.23 12.57
N PRO A 477 -3.25 0.60 11.56
CA PRO A 477 -1.81 0.40 11.62
C PRO A 477 -1.18 1.52 12.46
N GLY A 478 -0.75 1.25 13.68
CA GLY A 478 -0.01 2.20 14.52
C GLY A 478 1.50 2.00 14.50
N TYR A 479 2.16 2.46 15.56
CA TYR A 479 3.62 2.45 15.68
C TYR A 479 4.10 1.23 16.46
N GLY A 480 5.12 0.56 15.92
CA GLY A 480 5.75 -0.57 16.58
C GLY A 480 5.00 -1.90 16.50
N VAL A 481 3.88 -1.92 15.79
CA VAL A 481 3.15 -3.15 15.41
C VAL A 481 3.74 -3.71 14.11
N PRO A 482 3.60 -5.03 13.86
CA PRO A 482 3.93 -5.59 12.55
C PRO A 482 3.28 -4.83 11.40
N ASN A 483 4.04 -4.61 10.33
CA ASN A 483 3.51 -4.09 9.07
C ASN A 483 2.61 -5.18 8.45
N TYR A 484 1.29 -5.04 8.58
CA TYR A 484 0.36 -6.12 8.26
C TYR A 484 0.42 -6.54 6.78
N VAL A 485 0.74 -5.62 5.86
CA VAL A 485 0.87 -5.90 4.43
C VAL A 485 2.09 -6.77 4.18
N LEU A 486 3.25 -6.32 4.64
CA LEU A 486 4.51 -7.04 4.45
C LEU A 486 4.53 -8.36 5.23
N GLN A 487 3.91 -8.40 6.42
CA GLN A 487 3.71 -9.62 7.18
C GLN A 487 2.88 -10.64 6.40
N ARG A 488 1.76 -10.20 5.80
CA ARG A 488 0.92 -11.08 4.99
C ARG A 488 1.68 -11.58 3.77
N GLN A 489 2.33 -10.69 3.02
CA GLN A 489 3.06 -11.03 1.82
C GLN A 489 4.21 -12.00 2.10
N PHE A 490 4.98 -11.76 3.17
CA PHE A 490 6.05 -12.67 3.60
C PHE A 490 5.50 -14.06 3.92
N ARG A 491 4.39 -14.14 4.67
CA ARG A 491 3.75 -15.40 5.03
C ARG A 491 3.23 -16.16 3.82
N ASP A 492 2.67 -15.46 2.85
CA ASP A 492 2.15 -16.06 1.62
C ASP A 492 3.29 -16.60 0.74
N LEU A 493 4.31 -15.77 0.49
CA LEU A 493 5.48 -16.12 -0.31
C LEU A 493 6.24 -17.33 0.25
N TYR A 494 6.43 -17.34 1.57
CA TYR A 494 7.26 -18.33 2.28
C TYR A 494 6.47 -19.29 3.16
N ALA A 495 5.16 -19.45 2.92
CA ALA A 495 4.32 -20.43 3.63
C ALA A 495 4.97 -21.82 3.73
N PRO A 496 5.60 -22.37 2.66
CA PRO A 496 6.28 -23.66 2.73
C PRO A 496 7.46 -23.70 3.69
N LEU A 497 8.15 -22.57 3.89
CA LEU A 497 9.30 -22.48 4.82
C LEU A 497 8.87 -22.24 6.27
N LEU A 498 7.63 -21.77 6.48
CA LEU A 498 7.07 -21.47 7.80
C LEU A 498 6.22 -22.62 8.38
N ASP A 499 5.71 -23.56 7.58
CA ASP A 499 4.83 -24.64 8.05
C ASP A 499 5.62 -25.91 8.42
N ASP A 500 6.16 -25.95 9.65
CA ASP A 500 6.88 -27.12 10.22
C ASP A 500 6.00 -28.33 10.52
N ARG A 501 4.68 -28.26 10.23
CA ARG A 501 3.71 -29.29 10.64
C ARG A 501 3.71 -30.53 9.75
N LYS A 502 4.43 -30.53 8.64
CA LYS A 502 4.54 -31.68 7.74
C LYS A 502 5.89 -32.37 7.95
N ASP A 503 5.86 -33.40 8.79
CA ASP A 503 6.90 -34.41 9.02
C ASP A 503 8.17 -33.93 9.75
N LYS A 504 8.36 -34.44 10.98
CA LYS A 504 9.53 -34.21 11.85
C LYS A 504 10.90 -34.60 11.24
N LYS A 505 10.93 -35.15 10.02
CA LYS A 505 12.17 -35.27 9.25
C LYS A 505 12.34 -33.97 8.49
N GLU A 506 12.85 -32.96 9.18
CA GLU A 506 13.26 -31.69 8.58
C GLU A 506 14.14 -32.02 7.36
N ILE A 507 13.62 -31.73 6.18
CA ILE A 507 14.27 -32.12 4.92
C ILE A 507 15.51 -31.20 4.82
N PRO A 508 16.74 -31.73 4.66
CA PRO A 508 17.94 -30.92 4.49
C PRO A 508 17.80 -29.83 3.42
N GLU A 509 16.95 -30.07 2.44
CA GLU A 509 16.53 -29.11 1.42
C GLU A 509 15.82 -27.88 1.99
N GLN A 510 14.83 -28.02 2.88
CA GLN A 510 14.13 -26.87 3.49
C GLN A 510 15.12 -26.02 4.30
N ARG A 511 16.00 -26.66 5.07
CA ARG A 511 17.05 -25.96 5.82
C ARG A 511 17.99 -25.19 4.89
N ALA A 512 18.38 -25.79 3.77
CA ALA A 512 19.17 -25.10 2.74
C ALA A 512 18.41 -23.92 2.11
N GLN A 513 17.10 -24.06 1.87
CA GLN A 513 16.25 -22.98 1.36
C GLN A 513 16.13 -21.81 2.34
N ARG A 514 15.99 -22.08 3.65
CA ARG A 514 15.98 -21.04 4.70
C ARG A 514 17.29 -20.26 4.76
N VAL A 515 18.43 -20.97 4.67
CA VAL A 515 19.75 -20.35 4.58
C VAL A 515 19.90 -19.53 3.29
N GLY A 516 19.39 -20.06 2.17
CA GLY A 516 19.37 -19.36 0.88
C GLY A 516 18.61 -18.03 0.97
N LEU A 517 17.41 -18.04 1.57
CA LEU A 517 16.63 -16.84 1.82
C LEU A 517 17.39 -15.81 2.65
N LEU A 518 18.00 -16.21 3.76
CA LEU A 518 18.81 -15.30 4.59
C LEU A 518 19.97 -14.68 3.79
N LYS A 519 20.69 -15.49 3.00
CA LYS A 519 21.78 -14.99 2.15
C LYS A 519 21.28 -14.03 1.09
N ASN A 520 20.15 -14.31 0.46
CA ASN A 520 19.53 -13.44 -0.55
C ASN A 520 19.17 -12.07 0.05
N VAL A 521 18.66 -12.03 1.28
CA VAL A 521 18.40 -10.77 2.00
C VAL A 521 19.69 -10.04 2.33
N LEU A 522 20.68 -10.71 2.95
CA LEU A 522 21.95 -10.09 3.34
C LEU A 522 22.75 -9.54 2.15
N ALA A 523 22.60 -10.16 0.98
CA ALA A 523 23.24 -9.76 -0.27
C ALA A 523 22.47 -8.70 -1.07
N ASP A 524 21.33 -8.21 -0.56
CA ASP A 524 20.40 -7.36 -1.31
C ASP A 524 19.99 -7.96 -2.68
N ALA A 525 19.98 -9.28 -2.81
CA ALA A 525 19.83 -9.95 -4.10
C ALA A 525 18.52 -9.58 -4.82
N TYR A 526 17.42 -9.44 -4.06
CA TYR A 526 16.14 -9.01 -4.61
C TYR A 526 16.15 -7.54 -5.08
N PHE A 527 16.84 -6.66 -4.35
CA PHE A 527 16.97 -5.25 -4.74
C PHE A 527 17.87 -5.08 -5.97
N LEU A 528 18.97 -5.83 -6.03
CA LEU A 528 19.84 -5.86 -7.20
C LEU A 528 19.08 -6.31 -8.45
N GLY A 529 18.23 -7.33 -8.35
CA GLY A 529 17.37 -7.76 -9.46
C GLY A 529 16.31 -6.73 -9.89
N LEU A 530 15.99 -5.73 -9.05
CA LEU A 530 15.11 -4.62 -9.43
C LEU A 530 15.81 -3.50 -10.21
N ARG A 531 17.16 -3.46 -10.15
CA ARG A 531 17.98 -2.44 -10.81
C ARG A 531 18.20 -2.75 -12.29
N ASP A 532 18.18 -4.02 -12.69
CA ASP A 532 18.25 -4.40 -14.10
C ASP A 532 16.84 -4.37 -14.74
N PRO A 533 16.54 -3.42 -15.64
CA PRO A 533 15.25 -3.35 -16.30
C PRO A 533 15.05 -4.42 -17.38
N LYS A 534 16.15 -5.05 -17.85
CA LYS A 534 16.12 -6.04 -18.94
C LYS A 534 16.08 -7.46 -18.42
N ASP A 535 16.64 -7.70 -17.24
CA ASP A 535 16.74 -9.05 -16.67
C ASP A 535 16.38 -9.08 -15.18
N VAL A 536 15.07 -9.08 -14.91
CA VAL A 536 14.53 -9.24 -13.56
C VAL A 536 14.68 -10.70 -13.13
N ASN A 537 15.86 -11.02 -12.60
CA ASN A 537 16.19 -12.34 -12.07
C ASN A 537 15.81 -12.45 -10.59
N ASP A 538 14.92 -13.40 -10.30
CA ASP A 538 14.60 -13.79 -8.93
C ASP A 538 15.67 -14.76 -8.43
N PRO A 539 16.41 -14.44 -7.34
CA PRO A 539 17.46 -15.30 -6.83
C PRO A 539 16.93 -16.56 -6.11
N ASP A 540 15.61 -16.68 -5.88
CA ASP A 540 15.02 -17.88 -5.29
C ASP A 540 14.71 -18.94 -6.35
N PRO A 541 15.33 -20.14 -6.27
CA PRO A 541 15.06 -21.21 -7.23
C PRO A 541 13.69 -21.90 -7.01
N ILE A 542 13.02 -21.64 -5.89
CA ILE A 542 11.98 -22.53 -5.33
C ILE A 542 10.63 -22.41 -6.05
N LYS A 543 10.40 -21.36 -6.85
CA LYS A 543 9.19 -21.24 -7.67
C LYS A 543 9.49 -20.55 -9.01
N GLN A 544 10.11 -21.28 -9.93
CA GLN A 544 9.61 -21.18 -11.30
C GLN A 544 8.20 -21.75 -11.27
N ASP A 545 7.20 -20.89 -11.08
CA ASP A 545 5.82 -21.31 -11.13
C ASP A 545 5.58 -22.05 -12.44
N LYS A 546 5.13 -23.30 -12.33
CA LYS A 546 4.32 -23.96 -13.36
C LYS A 546 2.93 -23.30 -13.43
N SER A 547 2.84 -21.97 -13.31
CA SER A 547 1.63 -21.24 -13.68
C SER A 547 1.55 -21.30 -15.20
N GLY A 548 0.96 -22.41 -15.67
CA GLY A 548 0.70 -22.63 -17.07
C GLY A 548 -0.21 -21.55 -17.62
N VAL A 549 0.39 -20.61 -18.35
CA VAL A 549 0.02 -20.53 -19.76
C VAL A 549 0.71 -21.72 -20.41
N ALA A 550 -0.07 -22.68 -20.92
CA ALA A 550 0.44 -23.90 -21.52
C ALA A 550 1.26 -23.58 -22.78
N LEU A 551 2.56 -23.38 -22.65
CA LEU A 551 3.50 -23.47 -23.75
C LEU A 551 3.79 -24.95 -23.99
N ASN A 552 3.17 -25.46 -25.04
CA ASN A 552 3.33 -26.80 -25.56
C ASN A 552 4.76 -26.95 -26.12
N SER A 553 5.75 -27.25 -25.28
CA SER A 553 7.07 -27.69 -25.73
C SER A 553 6.99 -29.19 -26.04
N GLY A 554 6.67 -29.48 -27.29
CA GLY A 554 6.73 -30.84 -27.84
C GLY A 554 8.14 -31.40 -27.69
N GLY A 555 8.27 -32.40 -26.83
CA GLY A 555 9.46 -33.24 -26.74
C GLY A 555 9.55 -34.20 -27.92
N THR A 556 10.65 -34.15 -28.66
CA THR A 556 11.12 -35.29 -29.45
C THR A 556 12.09 -36.12 -28.61
N THR A 557 11.74 -37.39 -28.43
CA THR A 557 12.49 -38.44 -27.74
C THR A 557 13.89 -38.68 -28.34
N PRO A 558 14.93 -38.97 -27.53
CA PRO A 558 16.16 -39.55 -28.03
C PRO A 558 16.04 -41.08 -28.11
N ASN A 559 16.16 -41.62 -29.33
CA ASN A 559 16.28 -43.05 -29.58
C ASN A 559 17.75 -43.48 -29.42
N PRO A 560 18.08 -44.58 -28.70
CA PRO A 560 19.45 -45.04 -28.56
C PRO A 560 19.75 -46.15 -29.56
N ASN A 561 20.73 -45.97 -30.44
CA ASN A 561 21.49 -47.11 -30.96
C ASN A 561 22.89 -46.69 -31.42
N PRO A 562 23.98 -47.38 -31.01
CA PRO A 562 25.33 -47.08 -31.43
C PRO A 562 25.76 -47.99 -32.58
N ASN A 563 26.34 -47.43 -33.64
CA ASN A 563 27.25 -48.20 -34.50
C ASN A 563 28.27 -47.27 -35.18
N PRO A 564 29.59 -47.59 -35.12
CA PRO A 564 30.64 -46.78 -35.73
C PRO A 564 31.03 -47.34 -37.11
N GLY A 565 31.20 -46.48 -38.10
CA GLY A 565 31.75 -46.88 -39.40
C GLY A 565 31.80 -45.75 -40.44
N PRO A 566 32.69 -45.83 -41.44
CA PRO A 566 33.64 -44.76 -41.74
C PRO A 566 33.30 -43.90 -42.96
N ASN A 567 33.97 -42.73 -43.03
CA ASN A 567 34.05 -41.83 -44.19
C ASN A 567 34.08 -42.55 -45.55
N PRO A 568 33.38 -42.00 -46.55
CA PRO A 568 34.13 -41.54 -47.73
C PRO A 568 33.61 -40.25 -48.41
N ARG A 569 34.59 -39.40 -48.74
CA ARG A 569 34.80 -38.58 -49.95
C ARG A 569 33.72 -37.61 -50.50
N PRO A 570 34.15 -36.46 -51.08
CA PRO A 570 33.28 -35.45 -51.67
C PRO A 570 32.91 -35.80 -53.12
N GLY A 571 31.62 -35.75 -53.43
CA GLY A 571 31.05 -35.90 -54.77
C GLY A 571 30.19 -34.67 -55.14
N PRO A 572 30.26 -34.17 -56.38
CA PRO A 572 29.62 -32.92 -56.79
C PRO A 572 28.21 -33.13 -57.35
N GLY A 573 27.34 -32.14 -57.17
CA GLY A 573 26.12 -31.98 -57.98
C GLY A 573 24.86 -32.62 -57.41
N GLY A 574 24.07 -31.83 -56.69
CA GLY A 574 22.71 -32.16 -56.29
C GLY A 574 21.85 -30.90 -56.25
N LYS A 575 20.74 -30.91 -57.00
CA LYS A 575 19.78 -29.82 -57.22
C LYS A 575 19.25 -29.22 -55.91
N PRO A 576 18.85 -27.93 -55.89
CA PRO A 576 18.20 -27.34 -54.73
C PRO A 576 16.87 -28.06 -54.42
N PRO A 577 16.61 -28.44 -53.17
CA PRO A 577 15.32 -29.02 -52.79
C PRO A 577 14.24 -27.94 -52.87
N MET A 578 13.16 -28.29 -53.58
CA MET A 578 11.91 -27.55 -53.61
C MET A 578 11.35 -27.36 -52.19
N GLY A 579 10.72 -26.20 -51.99
CA GLY A 579 10.21 -25.70 -50.73
C GLY A 579 9.37 -26.72 -49.96
N GLY A 580 9.75 -26.92 -48.71
CA GLY A 580 8.84 -27.37 -47.68
C GLY A 580 7.87 -26.24 -47.33
N PRO A 581 6.61 -26.56 -46.97
CA PRO A 581 5.65 -25.55 -46.54
C PRO A 581 6.21 -24.86 -45.30
N GLU A 582 6.42 -23.55 -45.39
CA GLU A 582 6.59 -22.69 -44.22
C GLU A 582 5.44 -23.00 -43.26
N ALA A 583 5.77 -23.55 -42.09
CA ALA A 583 4.85 -23.62 -40.97
C ALA A 583 4.40 -22.19 -40.70
N GLY A 584 3.20 -21.86 -41.15
CA GLY A 584 2.62 -20.55 -40.98
C GLY A 584 2.67 -20.18 -39.51
N ASN A 585 3.51 -19.20 -39.19
CA ASN A 585 3.37 -18.42 -37.97
C ASN A 585 1.95 -17.89 -37.99
N ASP A 586 1.05 -18.55 -37.27
CA ASP A 586 -0.32 -18.10 -37.11
C ASP A 586 -0.26 -16.68 -36.51
N PRO A 587 -0.57 -15.63 -37.29
CA PRO A 587 -0.51 -14.25 -36.80
C PRO A 587 -1.58 -13.96 -35.75
N THR A 588 -2.39 -14.96 -35.37
CA THR A 588 -3.49 -14.83 -34.42
C THR A 588 -3.15 -15.23 -32.99
N THR A 589 -2.00 -15.86 -32.70
CA THR A 589 -1.57 -16.00 -31.29
C THR A 589 -1.20 -14.63 -30.75
N PRO A 590 -1.90 -14.09 -29.73
CA PRO A 590 -1.60 -12.79 -29.16
C PRO A 590 -0.14 -12.80 -28.69
N ARG A 591 0.70 -11.95 -29.28
CA ARG A 591 2.06 -11.75 -28.75
C ARG A 591 1.90 -11.30 -27.30
N GLU A 592 2.32 -12.15 -26.37
CA GLU A 592 2.36 -11.81 -24.97
C GLU A 592 3.13 -10.48 -24.82
N ASP A 593 2.51 -9.53 -24.14
CA ASP A 593 3.12 -8.22 -23.89
C ASP A 593 4.31 -8.42 -22.94
N VAL A 594 5.51 -8.53 -23.52
CA VAL A 594 6.78 -8.70 -22.81
C VAL A 594 6.97 -7.62 -21.75
N VAL A 595 6.51 -6.39 -22.02
CA VAL A 595 6.59 -5.27 -21.07
C VAL A 595 5.68 -5.52 -19.87
N GLY A 596 4.47 -6.01 -20.10
CA GLY A 596 3.53 -6.43 -19.06
C GLY A 596 4.10 -7.53 -18.15
N ILE A 597 4.73 -8.56 -18.74
CA ILE A 597 5.37 -9.65 -18.01
C ILE A 597 6.54 -9.14 -17.15
N LEU A 598 7.43 -8.32 -17.73
CA LEU A 598 8.56 -7.74 -16.99
C LEU A 598 8.10 -6.85 -15.84
N ARG A 599 7.04 -6.05 -16.05
CA ARG A 599 6.43 -5.23 -14.99
C ARG A 599 5.93 -6.09 -13.84
N LYS A 600 5.20 -7.18 -14.13
CA LYS A 600 4.69 -8.11 -13.11
C LYS A 600 5.82 -8.80 -12.35
N LYS A 601 6.86 -9.27 -13.04
CA LYS A 601 8.07 -9.83 -12.39
C LYS A 601 8.71 -8.82 -11.44
N ARG A 602 8.85 -7.58 -11.89
CA ARG A 602 9.43 -6.50 -11.09
C ARG A 602 8.58 -6.15 -9.86
N GLU A 603 7.27 -6.21 -9.98
CA GLU A 603 6.35 -6.02 -8.85
C GLU A 603 6.50 -7.14 -7.82
N VAL A 604 6.48 -8.41 -8.26
CA VAL A 604 6.70 -9.56 -7.39
C VAL A 604 8.05 -9.49 -6.68
N LEU A 605 9.11 -9.14 -7.41
CA LEU A 605 10.45 -9.00 -6.84
C LEU A 605 10.52 -7.83 -5.84
N GLY A 606 9.79 -6.74 -6.10
CA GLY A 606 9.64 -5.61 -5.18
C GLY A 606 8.97 -6.02 -3.88
N VAL A 607 7.88 -6.78 -3.97
CA VAL A 607 7.17 -7.35 -2.81
C VAL A 607 8.08 -8.28 -2.02
N LYS A 608 8.84 -9.16 -2.70
CA LYS A 608 9.84 -10.02 -2.05
C LYS A 608 10.87 -9.19 -1.29
N ALA A 609 11.54 -8.26 -1.96
CA ALA A 609 12.56 -7.41 -1.37
C ALA A 609 12.04 -6.70 -0.11
N GLN A 610 10.91 -5.99 -0.20
CA GLN A 610 10.34 -5.24 0.93
C GLN A 610 9.91 -6.16 2.07
N SER A 611 9.20 -7.26 1.78
CA SER A 611 8.67 -8.17 2.79
C SER A 611 9.76 -8.96 3.52
N THR A 612 10.79 -9.41 2.82
CA THR A 612 11.93 -10.12 3.44
C THR A 612 12.81 -9.21 4.28
N SER A 613 13.05 -7.98 3.80
CA SER A 613 13.82 -6.98 4.55
C SER A 613 13.08 -6.54 5.81
N TRP A 614 11.77 -6.32 5.71
CA TRP A 614 10.93 -6.07 6.89
C TRP A 614 10.97 -7.25 7.86
N ALA A 615 10.80 -8.48 7.40
CA ALA A 615 10.77 -9.65 8.27
C ALA A 615 12.10 -9.84 9.02
N LEU A 616 13.25 -9.69 8.35
CA LEU A 616 14.56 -9.79 9.01
C LEU A 616 14.75 -8.65 10.00
N TYR A 617 14.54 -7.41 9.57
CA TYR A 617 14.72 -6.25 10.44
C TYR A 617 13.78 -6.27 11.65
N TYR A 618 12.52 -6.69 11.47
CA TYR A 618 11.54 -6.79 12.55
C TYR A 618 11.98 -7.80 13.61
N TYR A 619 12.47 -8.98 13.21
CA TYR A 619 13.06 -9.96 14.14
C TYR A 619 14.26 -9.37 14.88
N LEU A 620 15.19 -8.74 14.15
CA LEU A 620 16.38 -8.14 14.75
C LEU A 620 16.01 -7.04 15.76
N ALA A 621 15.11 -6.13 15.41
CA ALA A 621 14.71 -5.02 16.26
C ALA A 621 13.93 -5.46 17.51
N LYS A 622 13.23 -6.60 17.46
CA LYS A 622 12.39 -7.09 18.57
C LYS A 622 13.08 -8.11 19.47
N ASP A 623 13.84 -9.04 18.89
CA ASP A 623 14.48 -10.17 19.59
C ASP A 623 15.99 -9.95 19.80
N ARG A 624 16.66 -9.24 18.88
CA ARG A 624 18.13 -9.06 18.85
C ARG A 624 18.58 -7.59 18.78
N PRO A 625 18.00 -6.68 19.59
CA PRO A 625 18.25 -5.24 19.45
C PRO A 625 19.71 -4.86 19.74
N ASP A 626 20.40 -5.61 20.61
CA ASP A 626 21.79 -5.35 20.96
C ASP A 626 22.74 -5.73 19.82
N GLU A 627 22.54 -6.89 19.21
CA GLU A 627 23.29 -7.35 18.05
C GLU A 627 23.00 -6.50 16.81
N LEU A 628 21.75 -6.02 16.62
CA LEU A 628 21.43 -5.06 15.57
C LEU A 628 22.21 -3.75 15.75
N ARG A 629 22.29 -3.22 16.97
CA ARG A 629 23.09 -2.00 17.25
C ARG A 629 24.58 -2.23 17.01
N LYS A 630 25.12 -3.40 17.38
CA LYS A 630 26.51 -3.77 17.07
C LYS A 630 26.74 -3.81 15.56
N PHE A 631 25.81 -4.39 14.80
CA PHE A 631 25.88 -4.46 13.35
C PHE A 631 25.86 -3.08 12.70
N LEU A 632 24.97 -2.20 13.13
CA LEU A 632 24.93 -0.82 12.63
C LEU A 632 26.20 -0.03 12.99
N ALA A 633 26.74 -0.21 14.20
CA ALA A 633 28.00 0.41 14.61
C ALA A 633 29.19 -0.12 13.80
N GLU A 634 29.18 -1.42 13.48
CA GLU A 634 30.19 -2.05 12.63
C GLU A 634 30.14 -1.50 11.20
N LEU A 635 28.95 -1.39 10.61
CA LEU A 635 28.77 -0.72 9.32
C LEU A 635 29.22 0.75 9.36
N ALA A 636 28.93 1.47 10.44
CA ALA A 636 29.36 2.86 10.62
C ALA A 636 30.88 3.04 10.67
N SER A 637 31.60 1.99 11.08
CA SER A 637 33.07 1.99 11.19
C SER A 637 33.78 1.75 9.85
N LEU A 638 33.04 1.33 8.82
CA LEU A 638 33.60 1.10 7.49
C LEU A 638 33.93 2.44 6.79
N PRO A 639 34.96 2.49 5.92
CA PRO A 639 35.27 3.69 5.16
C PRO A 639 34.07 4.14 4.32
N ARG A 640 33.80 5.45 4.30
CA ARG A 640 32.70 6.06 3.54
C ARG A 640 32.68 5.67 2.07
N ASP A 641 33.85 5.55 1.45
CA ASP A 641 34.01 5.27 0.03
C ASP A 641 34.11 3.76 -0.28
N LEU A 642 34.01 2.88 0.73
CA LEU A 642 34.05 1.45 0.52
C LEU A 642 32.72 0.98 -0.09
N PRO A 643 32.69 0.43 -1.31
CA PRO A 643 31.49 -0.22 -1.81
C PRO A 643 31.16 -1.41 -0.91
N LEU A 644 29.99 -1.38 -0.28
CA LEU A 644 29.52 -2.49 0.54
C LEU A 644 29.07 -3.65 -0.35
N ASP A 645 29.99 -4.53 -0.69
CA ASP A 645 29.65 -5.77 -1.36
C ASP A 645 28.99 -6.78 -0.39
N SER A 646 28.33 -7.78 -0.97
CA SER A 646 27.63 -8.81 -0.20
C SER A 646 28.55 -9.55 0.79
N ALA A 647 29.82 -9.76 0.41
CA ALA A 647 30.80 -10.45 1.26
C ALA A 647 31.14 -9.63 2.52
N THR A 648 31.35 -8.32 2.36
CA THR A 648 31.64 -7.39 3.45
C THR A 648 30.46 -7.29 4.42
N ILE A 649 29.24 -7.12 3.89
CA ILE A 649 28.01 -7.05 4.70
C ILE A 649 27.81 -8.34 5.49
N THR A 650 27.98 -9.48 4.82
CA THR A 650 27.83 -10.80 5.44
C THR A 650 28.88 -11.03 6.53
N ALA A 651 30.14 -10.63 6.30
CA ALA A 651 31.19 -10.74 7.29
C ALA A 651 30.94 -9.86 8.52
N ALA A 652 30.46 -8.62 8.32
CA ALA A 652 30.05 -7.74 9.41
C ALA A 652 28.87 -8.34 10.20
N PHE A 653 27.89 -8.90 9.49
CA PHE A 653 26.77 -9.60 10.11
C PHE A 653 27.26 -10.76 10.99
N TYR A 654 28.20 -11.59 10.52
CA TYR A 654 28.70 -12.72 11.31
C TYR A 654 29.40 -12.26 12.58
N ARG A 655 30.23 -11.22 12.51
CA ARG A 655 30.94 -10.69 13.68
C ARG A 655 29.98 -10.11 14.71
N SER A 656 29.03 -9.30 14.26
CA SER A 656 28.05 -8.65 15.14
C SER A 656 27.07 -9.61 15.83
N PHE A 657 26.72 -10.72 15.16
CA PHE A 657 25.80 -11.74 15.69
C PHE A 657 26.51 -12.97 16.29
N GLY A 658 27.85 -12.95 16.38
CA GLY A 658 28.63 -14.06 16.96
C GLY A 658 28.49 -15.38 16.18
N LEU A 659 28.30 -15.29 14.87
CA LEU A 659 28.16 -16.47 14.00
C LEU A 659 29.55 -16.93 13.55
N ALA A 660 29.78 -18.25 13.58
CA ALA A 660 31.05 -18.84 13.17
C ALA A 660 31.29 -18.78 11.64
N GLY A 661 30.31 -18.29 10.87
CA GLY A 661 30.34 -18.30 9.41
C GLY A 661 30.17 -19.70 8.79
N THR A 662 29.90 -20.73 9.60
CA THR A 662 29.63 -22.08 9.11
C THR A 662 28.18 -22.22 8.64
N PRO A 663 27.89 -23.12 7.69
CA PRO A 663 26.52 -23.39 7.24
C PRO A 663 25.55 -23.72 8.39
N GLU A 664 26.02 -24.41 9.43
CA GLU A 664 25.22 -24.79 10.58
C GLU A 664 24.83 -23.57 11.43
N SER A 665 25.77 -22.64 11.64
CA SER A 665 25.51 -21.41 12.42
C SER A 665 24.50 -20.50 11.71
N LEU A 666 24.60 -20.39 10.38
CA LEU A 666 23.64 -19.69 9.54
C LEU A 666 22.27 -20.34 9.57
N ALA A 667 22.21 -21.66 9.44
CA ALA A 667 20.95 -22.38 9.45
C ALA A 667 20.23 -22.20 10.79
N LYS A 668 20.95 -22.33 11.91
CA LYS A 668 20.39 -22.09 13.24
C LYS A 668 19.83 -20.66 13.38
N PHE A 669 20.52 -19.66 12.83
CA PHE A 669 20.04 -18.30 12.82
C PHE A 669 18.77 -18.14 11.96
N ALA A 670 18.78 -18.68 10.74
CA ALA A 670 17.64 -18.63 9.82
C ALA A 670 16.41 -19.33 10.39
N ASP A 671 16.59 -20.49 11.03
CA ASP A 671 15.52 -21.23 11.71
C ASP A 671 14.93 -20.40 12.85
N ALA A 672 15.77 -19.80 13.71
CA ALA A 672 15.31 -18.93 14.80
C ALA A 672 14.55 -17.70 14.29
N TRP A 673 15.02 -17.08 13.21
CA TRP A 673 14.37 -15.95 12.57
C TRP A 673 12.97 -16.32 12.03
N LEU A 674 12.88 -17.38 11.23
CA LEU A 674 11.61 -17.78 10.62
C LEU A 674 10.61 -18.31 11.65
N GLU A 675 11.09 -19.04 12.66
CA GLU A 675 10.28 -19.44 13.81
C GLU A 675 9.73 -18.22 14.55
N TYR A 676 10.56 -17.20 14.80
CA TYR A 676 10.09 -15.96 15.39
C TYR A 676 8.96 -15.33 14.57
N ILE A 677 9.17 -15.13 13.26
CA ILE A 677 8.15 -14.52 12.36
C ILE A 677 6.87 -15.35 12.27
N ARG A 678 6.96 -16.67 12.38
CA ARG A 678 5.81 -17.57 12.48
C ARG A 678 5.00 -17.28 13.74
N THR A 679 5.65 -17.04 14.89
CA THR A 679 4.97 -16.78 16.17
C THR A 679 4.40 -15.38 16.32
N VAL A 680 4.86 -14.39 15.54
CA VAL A 680 4.32 -13.02 15.58
C VAL A 680 2.83 -13.05 15.21
N PRO A 681 1.88 -12.58 16.05
CA PRO A 681 0.47 -12.60 15.68
C PRO A 681 0.18 -11.83 14.37
N PRO A 682 -0.69 -12.34 13.48
CA PRO A 682 -1.16 -11.54 12.34
C PRO A 682 -1.91 -10.31 12.87
N VAL A 683 -1.56 -9.13 12.36
CA VAL A 683 -2.24 -7.87 12.72
C VAL A 683 -3.34 -7.52 11.71
N GLY A 684 -3.21 -8.04 10.49
CA GLY A 684 -4.20 -7.89 9.44
C GLY A 684 -5.30 -8.94 9.53
N ILE A 685 -6.46 -8.60 8.99
CA ILE A 685 -7.65 -9.44 8.89
C ILE A 685 -7.90 -9.71 7.42
N ASP A 686 -7.96 -10.99 7.06
CA ASP A 686 -8.25 -11.43 5.70
C ASP A 686 -9.74 -11.33 5.42
N ILE A 687 -10.09 -10.64 4.34
CA ILE A 687 -11.46 -10.41 3.89
C ILE A 687 -11.59 -11.04 2.51
N PRO A 688 -12.50 -12.02 2.32
CA PRO A 688 -12.74 -12.58 1.00
C PRO A 688 -13.32 -11.50 0.10
N LEU A 689 -12.76 -11.32 -1.09
CA LEU A 689 -13.27 -10.36 -2.05
C LEU A 689 -14.56 -10.87 -2.67
N VAL A 690 -15.50 -9.95 -2.85
CA VAL A 690 -16.72 -10.20 -3.63
C VAL A 690 -16.45 -9.76 -5.05
N ASP A 691 -16.54 -10.71 -5.98
CA ASP A 691 -16.45 -10.41 -7.40
C ASP A 691 -17.59 -9.45 -7.79
N PRO A 692 -17.29 -8.37 -8.55
CA PRO A 692 -18.35 -7.51 -9.07
C PRO A 692 -19.29 -8.36 -9.92
N LYS A 693 -20.60 -8.11 -9.82
CA LYS A 693 -21.55 -8.82 -10.67
C LYS A 693 -21.24 -8.45 -12.12
N PRO A 694 -21.29 -9.40 -13.07
CA PRO A 694 -21.12 -9.07 -14.47
C PRO A 694 -22.19 -8.05 -14.86
N GLY A 695 -21.75 -6.81 -15.10
CA GLY A 695 -22.65 -5.71 -15.44
C GLY A 695 -23.45 -6.05 -16.68
N THR A 696 -24.74 -5.70 -16.68
CA THR A 696 -25.56 -5.78 -17.89
C THR A 696 -24.88 -4.96 -18.98
N PRO A 697 -24.54 -5.54 -20.15
CA PRO A 697 -23.83 -4.83 -21.21
C PRO A 697 -24.55 -3.52 -21.58
N GLY A 698 -23.89 -2.37 -21.40
CA GLY A 698 -24.38 -1.05 -21.79
C GLY A 698 -24.59 -0.02 -20.68
N MET A 699 -24.47 -0.38 -19.40
CA MET A 699 -24.45 0.60 -18.30
C MET A 699 -23.03 0.78 -17.79
N ASN A 700 -22.42 1.94 -18.04
CA ASN A 700 -21.18 2.32 -17.34
C ASN A 700 -21.58 2.89 -15.97
N PRO A 701 -21.34 2.18 -14.85
CA PRO A 701 -21.81 2.57 -13.52
C PRO A 701 -21.12 3.83 -12.97
N MET A 702 -19.96 4.22 -13.53
CA MET A 702 -19.22 5.42 -13.13
C MET A 702 -19.51 6.63 -14.02
N ASN A 703 -20.25 6.47 -15.13
CA ASN A 703 -20.68 7.57 -15.96
C ASN A 703 -22.19 7.81 -15.81
N PRO A 704 -22.63 8.64 -14.84
CA PRO A 704 -24.05 8.90 -14.60
C PRO A 704 -24.78 9.58 -15.76
N MET A 705 -24.08 9.94 -16.85
CA MET A 705 -24.61 10.77 -17.95
C MET A 705 -24.81 10.05 -19.28
N GLY A 706 -24.87 8.71 -19.30
CA GLY A 706 -25.19 7.96 -20.52
C GLY A 706 -26.63 8.07 -21.04
N MET A 707 -27.55 8.74 -20.35
CA MET A 707 -28.92 8.96 -20.86
C MET A 707 -28.99 10.24 -21.70
N ASN A 708 -28.92 10.05 -23.02
CA ASN A 708 -29.23 11.07 -24.02
C ASN A 708 -30.66 11.61 -23.79
N PRO A 709 -30.88 12.93 -23.55
CA PRO A 709 -32.21 13.49 -23.32
C PRO A 709 -33.10 13.54 -24.57
N GLY A 710 -32.59 13.16 -25.76
CA GLY A 710 -33.30 13.31 -27.03
C GLY A 710 -33.88 12.02 -27.58
N ASN A 711 -34.96 11.50 -27.00
CA ASN A 711 -36.05 10.81 -27.73
C ASN A 711 -37.11 10.25 -26.76
N ARG A 712 -38.13 11.06 -26.47
CA ARG A 712 -39.44 10.57 -26.06
C ARG A 712 -40.52 11.44 -26.69
N ASP A 713 -40.76 11.18 -27.98
CA ASP A 713 -42.05 11.44 -28.62
C ASP A 713 -42.71 10.09 -28.90
N ASN A 714 -43.71 9.74 -28.07
CA ASN A 714 -44.96 9.03 -28.37
C ASN A 714 -45.69 8.66 -27.08
#